data_AF-A0A3P8WE85-F1
#
_entry.id   AF-A0A3P8WE85-F1
#
_cell.length_a   1.000
_cell.length_b   1.000
_cell.length_c   1.000
_cell.angle_alpha   90.00
_cell.angle_beta   90.00
_cell.angle_gamma   90.00
#
_symmetry.space_group_name_H-M   'P 1'
#
loop_
_entity.id
_entity.type
_entity.pdbx_description
1 polymer ?
#
loop_
_entity_poly.entity_id
_entity_poly.type
_entity_poly.pdbx_seq_one_letter_code
_entity_poly.pdbx_strand_id
1 'polypeptide(L)'
;MHPNTNSMRFLFLGAQAHKKSGIPAPKEIHSIMTRDRIPLRDQLRSSSTKKMVSSASTSSLSSLAKQTRSSTKTRGDTEGQERGSLECQVKELLAEGKAKDSEISSLKMELQRCRGKSSSASALSSPTAVSQQKTDDKEHGQVVEAIVLVGELKEKNGKFQKELAALREENHGLKEKLLGLESSQGSSSNTTLKLFVNGLNSDTSCSPPQNTPPSSGSPTKTSVSPSSRDSKDSLSCNPSEFEKIPSYSESVSSDVSAEALTAGVVNITKGKNMSVQSLTEQIHKMEENHHSTSEELQATLQELADQQQVVQELTAENERLAEEKRLLQTSLQQRREHMEVLAQKNEALAVRLQEQANTHAEREEELGSQGPRLAELEQRYAELVESSRFEREKLVAIQQQLTGSLRALEEEHQLTQGQVRGLKEEVDRLQTQLDRELKAGGHATRVAEEQKAAAESLRLENSRLKAQVDIERQKVGELKAMQSASDSTELQNLLKTAHAERDRLEVELTELRQELLKSKVETDHLQTSLFKVEAKYQQVQEWAERREHELNSQVTFMEDAGVQADKQVKELKETIFELEDQVEQQRAVNCHTNQAVLDLENLVKKLEEQKVEADRHLKVLNRQIKDEKDEWRRFQADLQTAVVVANDIKVEAQQELRNLQRQLQEEQDRNTKLSADLEALQGVRAGWSARHDGTNSCYAPSASEKIA
;
A
#
# COMPACT_ATOMS: atom_id res chain seq x y z
N MET A 1 -16.42 -61.80 27.85
CA MET A 1 -16.91 -61.62 29.25
C MET A 1 -17.74 -60.35 29.31
N HIS A 2 -18.73 -60.29 30.20
CA HIS A 2 -19.48 -59.09 30.63
C HIS A 2 -19.01 -58.66 32.03
N PRO A 3 -19.48 -57.54 32.63
CA PRO A 3 -20.39 -56.48 32.14
C PRO A 3 -19.57 -55.21 31.77
N ASN A 4 -20.01 -53.94 31.75
CA ASN A 4 -21.28 -53.19 31.95
C ASN A 4 -21.13 -51.84 31.18
N THR A 5 -22.06 -50.91 30.91
CA THR A 5 -23.51 -50.62 31.15
C THR A 5 -23.91 -49.65 29.98
N ASN A 6 -25.12 -49.16 29.68
CA ASN A 6 -26.48 -49.25 30.24
C ASN A 6 -27.54 -49.10 29.09
N SER A 7 -28.60 -48.30 29.28
CA SER A 7 -29.76 -48.05 28.41
C SER A 7 -30.56 -46.85 29.00
N MET A 8 -31.56 -46.17 28.38
CA MET A 8 -32.17 -46.14 27.03
C MET A 8 -33.15 -44.94 26.93
N ARG A 9 -33.41 -44.40 25.71
CA ARG A 9 -34.68 -43.74 25.21
C ARG A 9 -35.20 -42.50 26.01
N PHE A 10 -36.04 -41.58 25.51
CA PHE A 10 -37.13 -41.50 24.51
C PHE A 10 -37.04 -40.16 23.73
N LEU A 11 -37.24 -40.06 22.41
CA LEU A 11 -38.51 -39.95 21.65
C LEU A 11 -39.47 -38.80 22.05
N PHE A 12 -39.68 -37.83 21.15
CA PHE A 12 -41.02 -37.29 20.80
C PHE A 12 -41.06 -36.60 19.42
N LEU A 13 -42.28 -36.41 18.89
CA LEU A 13 -42.64 -35.71 17.63
C LEU A 13 -42.67 -34.17 17.87
N GLY A 14 -42.69 -33.25 16.88
CA GLY A 14 -42.75 -33.37 15.41
C GLY A 14 -44.04 -32.76 14.82
N ALA A 15 -43.96 -31.58 14.18
CA ALA A 15 -45.06 -30.99 13.38
C ALA A 15 -44.59 -29.86 12.44
N GLN A 16 -45.13 -29.81 11.20
CA GLN A 16 -45.18 -28.60 10.36
C GLN A 16 -46.55 -27.93 10.47
N ALA A 17 -46.65 -26.63 10.17
CA ALA A 17 -47.92 -25.94 9.93
C ALA A 17 -47.81 -24.86 8.84
N HIS A 18 -48.39 -25.13 7.66
CA HIS A 18 -48.75 -24.09 6.68
C HIS A 18 -50.19 -23.61 6.92
N LYS A 19 -50.48 -22.30 6.81
CA LYS A 19 -51.47 -21.70 5.87
C LYS A 19 -51.84 -20.22 6.14
N LYS A 20 -51.79 -19.43 5.06
CA LYS A 20 -52.71 -18.33 4.64
C LYS A 20 -52.99 -17.11 5.56
N SER A 21 -52.43 -15.96 5.16
CA SER A 21 -53.13 -14.68 4.83
C SER A 21 -52.07 -13.70 4.25
N GLY A 22 -52.32 -12.68 3.43
CA GLY A 22 -53.53 -12.22 2.72
C GLY A 22 -53.22 -10.91 1.93
N ILE A 23 -53.20 -10.99 0.60
CA ILE A 23 -52.97 -9.89 -0.39
C ILE A 23 -54.14 -8.86 -0.28
N PRO A 24 -53.96 -7.51 -0.40
CA PRO A 24 -53.19 -6.83 -1.45
C PRO A 24 -52.37 -5.56 -1.11
N ALA A 25 -51.44 -5.22 -2.01
CA ALA A 25 -51.05 -3.84 -2.31
C ALA A 25 -51.75 -3.37 -3.60
N PRO A 26 -52.02 -2.06 -3.77
CA PRO A 26 -51.92 -1.51 -5.13
C PRO A 26 -51.44 -0.04 -5.27
N LYS A 27 -50.47 0.12 -6.18
CA LYS A 27 -50.33 1.17 -7.22
C LYS A 27 -49.70 2.53 -6.92
N GLU A 28 -48.77 2.89 -7.80
CA GLU A 28 -48.26 4.24 -8.03
C GLU A 28 -49.27 5.13 -8.78
N ILE A 29 -49.04 6.46 -8.75
CA ILE A 29 -49.46 7.39 -9.81
C ILE A 29 -48.28 8.35 -10.09
N HIS A 30 -47.88 8.49 -11.35
CA HIS A 30 -46.88 9.46 -11.83
C HIS A 30 -47.52 10.90 -11.86
N SER A 31 -46.84 12.04 -12.11
CA SER A 31 -45.92 12.27 -13.22
C SER A 31 -45.45 13.74 -13.31
N ILE A 32 -44.36 13.97 -14.06
CA ILE A 32 -44.10 15.10 -14.98
C ILE A 32 -44.07 16.56 -14.46
N MET A 33 -42.84 17.12 -14.50
CA MET A 33 -42.40 18.41 -15.06
C MET A 33 -43.17 19.73 -14.79
N THR A 34 -42.42 20.79 -14.47
CA THR A 34 -42.16 21.88 -15.45
C THR A 34 -40.97 22.78 -15.06
N ARG A 35 -40.43 23.52 -16.04
CA ARG A 35 -39.46 24.63 -15.89
C ARG A 35 -40.28 25.93 -15.78
N ASP A 36 -39.77 27.02 -15.19
CA ASP A 36 -38.90 27.96 -15.90
C ASP A 36 -38.43 29.20 -15.08
N ARG A 37 -37.30 29.75 -15.52
CA ARG A 37 -36.84 31.16 -15.59
C ARG A 37 -37.07 32.19 -14.46
N ILE A 38 -35.92 32.79 -14.09
CA ILE A 38 -35.71 34.12 -13.49
C ILE A 38 -36.13 35.25 -14.48
N PRO A 39 -36.77 36.33 -14.00
CA PRO A 39 -36.17 37.68 -14.06
C PRO A 39 -36.07 38.29 -12.64
N LEU A 40 -34.93 38.81 -12.17
CA LEU A 40 -34.29 40.10 -12.54
C LEU A 40 -35.10 41.36 -12.14
N ARG A 41 -34.56 42.04 -11.11
CA ARG A 41 -33.88 43.37 -11.22
C ARG A 41 -34.61 44.64 -10.74
N ASP A 42 -33.80 45.52 -10.13
CA ASP A 42 -34.00 46.97 -9.88
C ASP A 42 -35.09 47.38 -8.84
N GLN A 43 -34.93 48.44 -8.01
CA GLN A 43 -33.75 49.22 -7.59
C GLN A 43 -34.10 50.16 -6.41
N LEU A 44 -33.11 50.64 -5.64
CA LEU A 44 -33.11 51.93 -4.87
C LEU A 44 -34.15 52.08 -3.71
N ARG A 45 -33.99 53.00 -2.73
CA ARG A 45 -32.82 53.52 -1.97
C ARG A 45 -33.35 54.23 -0.71
N SER A 46 -32.44 54.71 0.16
CA SER A 46 -32.68 55.69 1.24
C SER A 46 -33.47 55.16 2.46
N SER A 47 -32.90 54.89 3.63
CA SER A 47 -32.09 55.71 4.58
C SER A 47 -32.90 56.73 5.41
N SER A 48 -32.97 56.53 6.74
CA SER A 48 -32.31 57.43 7.70
C SER A 48 -32.47 56.98 9.17
N THR A 49 -31.33 56.98 9.87
CA THR A 49 -31.10 57.14 11.33
C THR A 49 -32.24 56.97 12.36
N LYS A 50 -32.00 56.10 13.35
CA LYS A 50 -31.49 56.50 14.69
C LYS A 50 -30.90 55.31 15.44
N LYS A 51 -29.95 55.58 16.35
CA LYS A 51 -29.26 54.56 17.19
C LYS A 51 -29.83 54.54 18.61
N MET A 52 -29.54 53.46 19.33
CA MET A 52 -29.01 53.51 20.70
C MET A 52 -27.91 52.43 20.85
N VAL A 53 -27.04 52.56 21.87
CA VAL A 53 -25.82 51.75 22.05
C VAL A 53 -25.66 51.34 23.51
N SER A 54 -25.38 50.06 23.77
CA SER A 54 -24.71 49.45 24.96
C SER A 54 -24.78 47.91 24.82
N SER A 55 -23.82 47.08 25.25
CA SER A 55 -22.42 47.28 25.66
C SER A 55 -21.63 45.96 25.66
N ALA A 56 -20.30 46.09 25.59
CA ALA A 56 -19.25 45.17 26.05
C ALA A 56 -19.59 44.28 27.27
N SER A 57 -18.97 43.12 27.54
CA SER A 57 -17.88 42.37 26.87
C SER A 57 -17.73 40.96 27.46
N THR A 58 -17.15 40.00 26.72
CA THR A 58 -15.95 39.20 27.13
C THR A 58 -15.46 38.34 25.96
N SER A 59 -14.19 37.91 26.00
CA SER A 59 -13.48 37.34 24.84
C SER A 59 -12.77 36.03 25.14
N SER A 60 -12.79 35.12 24.16
CA SER A 60 -11.75 34.12 23.84
C SER A 60 -11.30 33.10 24.90
N LEU A 61 -11.42 31.82 24.57
CA LEU A 61 -10.28 30.89 24.49
C LEU A 61 -10.65 29.66 23.64
N SER A 62 -10.10 29.55 22.43
CA SER A 62 -10.34 28.39 21.55
C SER A 62 -9.24 28.19 20.51
N SER A 63 -8.02 27.89 20.95
CA SER A 63 -6.98 27.33 20.07
C SER A 63 -5.99 26.44 20.85
N LEU A 64 -6.00 25.14 20.56
CA LEU A 64 -4.79 24.41 20.14
C LEU A 64 -5.14 23.00 19.63
N ALA A 65 -5.09 22.82 18.31
CA ALA A 65 -5.20 21.54 17.62
C ALA A 65 -4.41 21.67 16.30
N LYS A 66 -3.48 20.79 15.92
CA LYS A 66 -2.86 19.61 16.58
C LYS A 66 -1.36 19.61 16.22
N GLN A 67 -0.55 18.79 16.90
CA GLN A 67 0.44 18.01 16.16
C GLN A 67 0.63 16.62 16.77
N THR A 68 0.75 15.61 15.90
CA THR A 68 0.78 14.19 16.25
C THR A 68 2.21 13.72 16.51
N ARG A 69 2.37 12.75 17.41
CA ARG A 69 3.65 12.06 17.68
C ARG A 69 4.28 11.49 16.39
N SER A 70 5.59 11.65 16.27
CA SER A 70 6.47 10.60 15.74
C SER A 70 7.52 10.28 16.82
N SER A 71 7.67 9.00 17.17
CA SER A 71 8.67 8.55 18.15
C SER A 71 8.85 7.03 18.10
N THR A 72 10.09 6.57 18.11
CA THR A 72 10.46 5.19 18.43
C THR A 72 11.82 5.17 19.14
N LYS A 73 11.85 4.65 20.37
CA LYS A 73 13.03 4.52 21.27
C LYS A 73 13.58 5.88 21.79
N THR A 74 14.14 5.97 23.00
CA THR A 74 14.42 4.95 24.04
C THR A 74 13.63 5.18 25.35
N ARG A 75 13.60 4.15 26.20
CA ARG A 75 12.88 4.08 27.49
C ARG A 75 13.86 4.32 28.65
N GLY A 76 13.45 5.04 29.69
CA GLY A 76 14.29 5.34 30.85
C GLY A 76 13.82 6.57 31.63
N ASP A 77 14.64 7.62 31.62
CA ASP A 77 14.53 8.75 32.56
C ASP A 77 13.34 9.70 32.29
N THR A 78 12.75 9.67 31.10
CA THR A 78 11.63 10.56 30.72
C THR A 78 10.38 10.35 31.57
N GLU A 79 10.06 9.10 31.96
CA GLU A 79 8.87 8.78 32.76
C GLU A 79 8.93 9.45 34.15
N GLY A 80 10.12 9.62 34.73
CA GLY A 80 10.32 10.31 36.00
C GLY A 80 10.09 11.83 35.89
N GLN A 81 10.60 12.44 34.82
CA GLN A 81 10.46 13.88 34.58
C GLN A 81 9.04 14.26 34.12
N GLU A 82 8.41 13.43 33.28
CA GLU A 82 7.00 13.59 32.86
C GLU A 82 6.07 13.43 34.07
N ARG A 83 6.27 12.42 34.92
CA ARG A 83 5.55 12.27 36.19
C ARG A 83 5.76 13.45 37.12
N GLY A 84 6.99 13.97 37.24
CA GLY A 84 7.27 15.17 38.05
C GLY A 84 6.56 16.42 37.53
N SER A 85 6.51 16.60 36.21
CA SER A 85 5.78 17.70 35.56
C SER A 85 4.27 17.59 35.78
N LEU A 86 3.70 16.39 35.62
CA LEU A 86 2.28 16.12 35.90
C LEU A 86 1.95 16.29 37.39
N GLU A 87 2.83 15.89 38.32
CA GLU A 87 2.63 16.09 39.75
C GLU A 87 2.66 17.58 40.13
N CYS A 88 3.53 18.38 39.51
CA CYS A 88 3.52 19.83 39.64
C CYS A 88 2.23 20.45 39.07
N GLN A 89 1.78 20.02 37.88
CA GLN A 89 0.54 20.50 37.27
C GLN A 89 -0.71 20.14 38.10
N VAL A 90 -0.74 18.95 38.71
CA VAL A 90 -1.80 18.56 39.66
C VAL A 90 -1.75 19.40 40.94
N LYS A 91 -0.56 19.73 41.46
CA LYS A 91 -0.41 20.64 42.61
C LYS A 91 -0.85 22.07 42.28
N GLU A 92 -0.57 22.56 41.07
CA GLU A 92 -1.00 23.87 40.58
C GLU A 92 -2.52 23.94 40.41
N LEU A 93 -3.14 22.96 39.74
CA LEU A 93 -4.59 22.86 39.61
C LEU A 93 -5.30 22.70 40.98
N LEU A 94 -4.70 22.00 41.94
CA LEU A 94 -5.20 21.94 43.32
C LEU A 94 -5.03 23.24 44.09
N ALA A 95 -4.03 24.07 43.76
CA ALA A 95 -3.86 25.40 44.33
C ALA A 95 -4.86 26.40 43.72
N GLU A 96 -5.06 26.36 42.40
CA GLU A 96 -6.08 27.15 41.71
C GLU A 96 -7.49 26.77 42.19
N GLY A 97 -7.81 25.48 42.30
CA GLY A 97 -9.07 25.00 42.87
C GLY A 97 -9.33 25.55 44.27
N LYS A 98 -8.33 25.51 45.16
CA LYS A 98 -8.43 26.11 46.51
C LYS A 98 -8.56 27.63 46.48
N ALA A 99 -7.88 28.31 45.54
CA ALA A 99 -8.05 29.74 45.35
C ALA A 99 -9.49 30.08 44.92
N LYS A 100 -10.04 29.32 43.96
CA LYS A 100 -11.43 29.44 43.50
C LYS A 100 -12.45 29.11 44.58
N ASP A 101 -12.23 28.08 45.41
CA ASP A 101 -13.07 27.81 46.58
C ASP A 101 -13.02 28.95 47.61
N SER A 102 -11.86 29.58 47.80
CA SER A 102 -11.73 30.76 48.67
C SER A 102 -12.42 32.00 48.09
N GLU A 103 -12.36 32.19 46.77
CA GLU A 103 -13.06 33.25 46.03
C GLU A 103 -14.59 33.05 46.10
N ILE A 104 -15.07 31.83 45.85
CA ILE A 104 -16.48 31.44 46.01
C ILE A 104 -16.94 31.62 47.45
N SER A 105 -16.10 31.33 48.44
CA SER A 105 -16.40 31.54 49.86
C SER A 105 -16.47 33.03 50.21
N SER A 106 -15.57 33.84 49.66
CA SER A 106 -15.59 35.31 49.79
C SER A 106 -16.84 35.91 49.14
N LEU A 107 -17.16 35.53 47.90
CA LEU A 107 -18.36 35.94 47.19
C LEU A 107 -19.65 35.49 47.89
N LYS A 108 -19.67 34.29 48.49
CA LYS A 108 -20.78 33.84 49.36
C LYS A 108 -20.90 34.70 50.62
N MET A 109 -19.80 35.07 51.27
CA MET A 109 -19.83 36.01 52.40
C MET A 109 -20.28 37.42 51.98
N GLU A 110 -19.88 37.91 50.81
CA GLU A 110 -20.30 39.21 50.29
C GLU A 110 -21.79 39.20 49.93
N LEU A 111 -22.27 38.13 49.28
CA LEU A 111 -23.71 37.91 49.03
C LEU A 111 -24.50 37.80 50.34
N GLN A 112 -24.00 37.08 51.34
CA GLN A 112 -24.61 36.99 52.67
C GLN A 112 -24.65 38.37 53.36
N ARG A 113 -23.59 39.17 53.23
CA ARG A 113 -23.48 40.54 53.76
C ARG A 113 -24.45 41.49 53.06
N CYS A 114 -24.58 41.41 51.74
CA CYS A 114 -25.57 42.15 50.95
C CYS A 114 -27.00 41.71 51.25
N ARG A 115 -27.23 40.40 51.45
CA ARG A 115 -28.54 39.87 51.87
C ARG A 115 -28.94 40.38 53.25
N GLY A 116 -28.01 40.41 54.21
CA GLY A 116 -28.22 41.03 55.53
C GLY A 116 -28.57 42.52 55.45
N LYS A 117 -27.93 43.27 54.54
CA LYS A 117 -28.26 44.69 54.27
C LYS A 117 -29.67 44.84 53.67
N SER A 118 -30.08 43.97 52.74
CA SER A 118 -31.44 44.02 52.16
C SER A 118 -32.55 43.56 53.12
N SER A 119 -32.26 42.65 54.05
CA SER A 119 -33.23 42.20 55.07
C SER A 119 -33.62 43.29 56.07
N SER A 120 -32.88 44.40 56.12
CA SER A 120 -33.18 45.55 56.99
C SER A 120 -34.11 46.60 56.34
N ALA A 121 -34.50 46.42 55.07
CA ALA A 121 -35.14 47.48 54.27
C ALA A 121 -36.66 47.30 54.07
N SER A 122 -37.32 46.41 54.84
CA SER A 122 -38.74 46.07 54.63
C SER A 122 -39.56 46.02 55.93
N ALA A 123 -39.64 47.15 56.63
CA ALA A 123 -40.59 47.37 57.72
C ALA A 123 -41.00 48.86 57.84
N LEU A 124 -42.29 49.12 57.55
CA LEU A 124 -43.15 50.26 57.93
C LEU A 124 -42.57 51.70 58.04
N SER A 125 -43.09 52.55 57.14
CA SER A 125 -43.73 53.87 57.38
C SER A 125 -43.32 54.79 58.56
N SER A 126 -43.00 56.02 58.18
CA SER A 126 -43.07 57.35 58.87
C SER A 126 -44.19 57.55 59.93
N PRO A 127 -44.16 58.58 60.83
CA PRO A 127 -43.53 59.90 60.58
C PRO A 127 -42.90 60.72 61.74
N THR A 128 -42.26 61.83 61.35
CA THR A 128 -42.02 63.11 62.08
C THR A 128 -41.16 63.14 63.36
N ALA A 129 -39.99 63.79 63.29
CA ALA A 129 -39.51 64.81 64.26
C ALA A 129 -38.21 65.49 63.79
N VAL A 130 -37.90 66.68 64.34
CA VAL A 130 -36.69 67.48 64.06
C VAL A 130 -35.62 67.24 65.12
N SER A 131 -34.34 67.11 64.71
CA SER A 131 -33.20 67.64 65.45
C SER A 131 -31.96 67.78 64.55
N GLN A 132 -31.02 68.64 64.96
CA GLN A 132 -29.73 68.87 64.28
C GLN A 132 -28.62 67.92 64.80
N GLN A 133 -27.46 68.02 64.15
CA GLN A 133 -26.14 67.62 64.67
C GLN A 133 -25.79 66.11 64.69
N LYS A 134 -25.38 65.60 63.51
CA LYS A 134 -24.25 64.66 63.35
C LYS A 134 -23.87 64.54 61.86
N THR A 135 -22.80 65.21 61.45
CA THR A 135 -22.32 65.26 60.04
C THR A 135 -20.96 64.59 59.82
N ASP A 136 -20.15 64.51 60.87
CA ASP A 136 -18.71 64.30 60.74
C ASP A 136 -18.34 62.83 60.48
N ASP A 137 -19.11 61.89 61.06
CA ASP A 137 -18.92 60.44 60.91
C ASP A 137 -19.01 59.96 59.44
N LYS A 138 -19.81 60.65 58.61
CA LYS A 138 -20.15 60.22 57.25
C LYS A 138 -19.17 60.71 56.19
N GLU A 139 -18.66 61.93 56.35
CA GLU A 139 -17.60 62.48 55.50
C GLU A 139 -16.26 61.79 55.78
N HIS A 140 -15.95 61.50 57.05
CA HIS A 140 -14.72 60.78 57.40
C HIS A 140 -14.68 59.37 56.79
N GLY A 141 -15.82 58.67 56.74
CA GLY A 141 -15.94 57.38 56.06
C GLY A 141 -15.62 57.45 54.56
N GLN A 142 -16.19 58.43 53.85
CA GLN A 142 -15.92 58.62 52.42
C GLN A 142 -14.48 59.07 52.13
N VAL A 143 -13.88 59.89 53.02
CA VAL A 143 -12.47 60.29 52.91
C VAL A 143 -11.54 59.09 53.10
N VAL A 144 -11.80 58.20 54.07
CA VAL A 144 -11.02 56.97 54.26
C VAL A 144 -11.18 56.02 53.06
N GLU A 145 -12.40 55.82 52.56
CA GLU A 145 -12.66 54.99 51.38
C GLU A 145 -11.94 55.54 50.12
N ALA A 146 -11.95 56.86 49.92
CA ALA A 146 -11.20 57.52 48.85
C ALA A 146 -9.69 57.39 49.01
N ILE A 147 -9.14 57.46 50.24
CA ILE A 147 -7.71 57.25 50.51
C ILE A 147 -7.30 55.81 50.19
N VAL A 148 -8.12 54.82 50.54
CA VAL A 148 -7.89 53.40 50.19
C VAL A 148 -7.90 53.22 48.67
N LEU A 149 -8.90 53.76 47.98
CA LEU A 149 -9.02 53.66 46.52
C LEU A 149 -7.83 54.33 45.79
N VAL A 150 -7.37 55.48 46.28
CA VAL A 150 -6.16 56.16 45.78
C VAL A 150 -4.89 55.36 46.10
N GLY A 151 -4.85 54.64 47.23
CA GLY A 151 -3.80 53.68 47.57
C GLY A 151 -3.73 52.53 46.56
N GLU A 152 -4.85 51.85 46.31
CA GLU A 152 -4.95 50.79 45.30
C GLU A 152 -4.58 51.28 43.90
N LEU A 153 -5.06 52.45 43.49
CA LEU A 153 -4.74 53.02 42.17
C LEU A 153 -3.24 53.34 42.04
N LYS A 154 -2.59 53.82 43.09
CA LYS A 154 -1.13 54.00 43.13
C LYS A 154 -0.39 52.67 43.06
N GLU A 155 -0.85 51.64 43.75
CA GLU A 155 -0.24 50.31 43.70
C GLU A 155 -0.41 49.65 42.32
N LYS A 156 -1.60 49.72 41.73
CA LYS A 156 -1.91 49.23 40.37
C LYS A 156 -1.08 49.97 39.33
N ASN A 157 -0.95 51.30 39.41
CA ASN A 157 -0.06 52.08 38.55
C ASN A 157 1.42 51.70 38.75
N GLY A 158 1.85 51.47 39.99
CA GLY A 158 3.20 50.97 40.30
C GLY A 158 3.48 49.56 39.75
N LYS A 159 2.47 48.69 39.68
CA LYS A 159 2.53 47.38 39.01
C LYS A 159 2.68 47.54 37.50
N PHE A 160 1.83 48.35 36.85
CA PHE A 160 1.95 48.65 35.42
C PHE A 160 3.28 49.31 35.05
N GLN A 161 3.84 50.17 35.91
CA GLN A 161 5.18 50.75 35.67
C GLN A 161 6.31 49.72 35.73
N LYS A 162 6.22 48.72 36.62
CA LYS A 162 7.19 47.60 36.68
C LYS A 162 7.05 46.67 35.48
N GLU A 163 5.83 46.35 35.08
CA GLU A 163 5.53 45.56 33.87
C GLU A 163 6.04 46.28 32.60
N LEU A 164 5.80 47.59 32.48
CA LEU A 164 6.36 48.44 31.43
C LEU A 164 7.89 48.63 31.52
N ALA A 165 8.54 48.28 32.64
CA ALA A 165 10.00 48.21 32.72
C ALA A 165 10.48 46.84 32.19
N ALA A 166 9.89 45.74 32.68
CA ALA A 166 10.19 44.38 32.22
C ALA A 166 9.98 44.21 30.71
N LEU A 167 8.86 44.71 30.15
CA LEU A 167 8.59 44.66 28.71
C LEU A 167 9.55 45.52 27.87
N ARG A 168 10.18 46.55 28.47
CA ARG A 168 11.25 47.34 27.83
C ARG A 168 12.60 46.62 27.90
N GLU A 169 12.90 45.97 29.02
CA GLU A 169 14.09 45.13 29.18
C GLU A 169 14.04 43.92 28.25
N GLU A 170 12.88 43.26 28.13
CA GLU A 170 12.65 42.21 27.14
C GLU A 170 12.78 42.74 25.70
N ASN A 171 12.19 43.89 25.37
CA ASN A 171 12.40 44.54 24.07
C ASN A 171 13.87 44.89 23.81
N HIS A 172 14.64 45.25 24.84
CA HIS A 172 16.07 45.53 24.73
C HIS A 172 16.85 44.24 24.46
N GLY A 173 16.62 43.18 25.22
CA GLY A 173 17.25 41.87 25.02
C GLY A 173 16.83 41.19 23.71
N LEU A 174 15.60 41.43 23.22
CA LEU A 174 15.17 41.00 21.89
C LEU A 174 15.87 41.80 20.77
N LYS A 175 16.11 43.10 20.96
CA LYS A 175 16.93 43.91 20.04
C LYS A 175 18.40 43.52 20.05
N GLU A 176 18.97 43.19 21.20
CA GLU A 176 20.34 42.67 21.27
C GLU A 176 20.46 41.28 20.64
N LYS A 177 19.45 40.40 20.80
CA LYS A 177 19.37 39.13 20.07
C LYS A 177 19.22 39.34 18.56
N LEU A 178 18.44 40.33 18.12
CA LEU A 178 18.31 40.69 16.70
C LEU A 178 19.65 41.18 16.13
N LEU A 179 20.30 42.13 16.80
CA LEU A 179 21.62 42.63 16.41
C LEU A 179 22.70 41.54 16.44
N GLY A 180 22.62 40.60 17.40
CA GLY A 180 23.50 39.44 17.49
C GLY A 180 23.28 38.44 16.34
N LEU A 181 22.04 38.25 15.91
CA LEU A 181 21.70 37.44 14.73
C LEU A 181 22.15 38.13 13.44
N GLU A 182 21.89 39.42 13.26
CA GLU A 182 22.39 40.22 12.13
C GLU A 182 23.93 40.19 12.06
N SER A 183 24.62 40.32 13.20
CA SER A 183 26.08 40.18 13.29
C SER A 183 26.57 38.77 12.96
N SER A 184 25.83 37.74 13.39
CA SER A 184 26.14 36.33 13.07
C SER A 184 25.84 35.96 11.61
N GLN A 185 25.03 36.75 10.90
CA GLN A 185 24.63 36.50 9.51
C GLN A 185 25.58 37.18 8.49
N GLY A 186 26.60 37.91 8.97
CA GLY A 186 27.63 38.56 8.13
C GLY A 186 28.70 37.64 7.52
N SER A 187 28.54 36.31 7.56
CA SER A 187 29.54 35.35 7.07
C SER A 187 28.98 34.25 6.15
N SER A 188 28.18 34.65 5.15
CA SER A 188 28.12 33.91 3.89
C SER A 188 27.73 34.83 2.73
N SER A 189 28.23 34.53 1.53
CA SER A 189 28.20 35.44 0.39
C SER A 189 26.93 35.34 -0.46
N ASN A 190 26.42 36.50 -0.90
CA ASN A 190 25.86 36.79 -2.23
C ASN A 190 24.73 35.85 -2.78
N THR A 191 23.57 36.32 -3.25
CA THR A 191 23.27 37.65 -3.82
C THR A 191 21.76 37.95 -3.83
N THR A 192 21.42 39.21 -3.56
CA THR A 192 20.38 40.03 -4.21
C THR A 192 19.13 39.38 -4.84
N LEU A 193 17.98 39.51 -4.17
CA LEU A 193 16.78 40.10 -4.76
C LEU A 193 16.10 41.00 -3.72
N LYS A 194 15.86 42.27 -4.07
CA LYS A 194 15.26 43.28 -3.17
C LYS A 194 13.95 43.78 -3.79
N LEU A 195 12.86 43.72 -3.03
CA LEU A 195 11.57 44.25 -3.45
C LEU A 195 11.64 45.76 -3.66
N PHE A 196 11.16 46.24 -4.81
CA PHE A 196 11.03 47.66 -5.09
C PHE A 196 9.74 48.22 -4.50
N VAL A 197 9.86 49.37 -3.83
CA VAL A 197 8.73 50.27 -3.54
C VAL A 197 8.74 51.38 -4.60
N ASN A 198 7.55 51.79 -5.06
CA ASN A 198 7.37 52.74 -6.14
C ASN A 198 7.75 54.19 -5.73
N GLY A 199 8.37 54.98 -6.63
CA GLY A 199 8.88 56.31 -6.28
C GLY A 199 9.61 57.09 -7.39
N LEU A 200 8.87 57.43 -8.46
CA LEU A 200 9.10 58.51 -9.46
C LEU A 200 10.40 59.36 -9.36
N ASN A 201 11.21 59.38 -10.44
CA ASN A 201 11.41 60.57 -11.30
C ASN A 201 12.34 60.29 -12.51
N SER A 202 12.30 61.18 -13.52
CA SER A 202 13.09 61.19 -14.76
C SER A 202 14.61 61.36 -14.50
N ASP A 203 15.55 61.02 -15.42
CA ASP A 203 15.65 61.63 -16.75
C ASP A 203 16.54 60.93 -17.81
N THR A 204 16.07 61.01 -19.07
CA THR A 204 16.83 61.33 -20.31
C THR A 204 17.96 60.41 -20.88
N SER A 205 17.68 59.85 -22.08
CA SER A 205 18.61 59.47 -23.18
C SER A 205 19.45 58.16 -23.05
N CYS A 206 19.90 57.46 -24.12
CA CYS A 206 19.64 57.61 -25.57
C CYS A 206 19.84 56.29 -26.36
N SER A 207 18.85 55.91 -27.20
CA SER A 207 18.96 55.18 -28.48
C SER A 207 19.55 53.74 -28.58
N PRO A 208 19.31 53.00 -29.70
CA PRO A 208 19.56 51.55 -29.87
C PRO A 208 20.67 51.30 -30.95
N PRO A 209 20.79 50.15 -31.68
CA PRO A 209 20.15 48.82 -31.59
C PRO A 209 21.11 47.59 -31.73
N GLN A 210 20.60 46.34 -31.62
CA GLN A 210 20.68 45.30 -32.68
C GLN A 210 20.12 43.91 -32.27
N ASN A 211 19.35 43.31 -33.21
CA ASN A 211 19.35 41.90 -33.66
C ASN A 211 19.34 40.71 -32.65
N THR A 212 18.13 40.18 -32.38
CA THR A 212 17.62 38.80 -32.71
C THR A 212 18.57 37.58 -32.82
N PRO A 213 18.07 36.31 -32.74
CA PRO A 213 17.02 35.66 -31.93
C PRO A 213 17.62 34.31 -31.34
N PRO A 214 16.98 33.11 -31.25
CA PRO A 214 15.57 32.67 -31.26
C PRO A 214 15.18 31.72 -30.09
N SER A 215 13.93 31.22 -30.12
CA SER A 215 13.43 30.10 -29.29
C SER A 215 13.39 28.77 -30.06
N SER A 216 13.06 27.69 -29.35
CA SER A 216 13.08 26.29 -29.80
C SER A 216 12.23 25.97 -31.03
N GLY A 217 12.73 25.09 -31.89
CA GLY A 217 12.01 24.44 -32.98
C GLY A 217 12.77 23.22 -33.53
N SER A 218 12.06 22.14 -33.84
CA SER A 218 12.54 20.95 -34.55
C SER A 218 11.56 20.66 -35.72
N PRO A 219 11.79 19.70 -36.67
CA PRO A 219 12.81 18.64 -36.70
C PRO A 219 13.44 18.38 -38.11
N THR A 220 14.01 17.16 -38.29
CA THR A 220 14.26 16.41 -39.56
C THR A 220 15.51 16.61 -40.44
N LYS A 221 16.33 15.53 -40.44
CA LYS A 221 16.87 14.74 -41.59
C LYS A 221 18.13 15.15 -42.39
N THR A 222 18.90 14.09 -42.70
CA THR A 222 19.91 13.93 -43.80
C THR A 222 21.23 14.72 -43.67
N SER A 223 22.37 14.28 -44.24
CA SER A 223 22.61 13.41 -45.41
C SER A 223 23.92 12.58 -45.42
N VAL A 224 23.89 11.41 -46.11
CA VAL A 224 24.92 10.82 -47.02
C VAL A 224 26.33 10.46 -46.45
N SER A 225 26.83 9.21 -46.43
CA SER A 225 27.04 8.16 -47.49
C SER A 225 28.30 8.39 -48.37
N PRO A 226 28.77 7.47 -49.24
CA PRO A 226 28.38 6.07 -49.59
C PRO A 226 29.33 5.03 -48.94
N SER A 227 29.47 3.74 -49.30
CA SER A 227 28.92 2.82 -50.34
C SER A 227 28.79 1.39 -49.72
N SER A 228 28.44 0.27 -50.34
CA SER A 228 28.18 -0.19 -51.75
C SER A 228 26.84 -1.02 -51.77
N ARG A 229 26.27 -1.65 -52.81
CA ARG A 229 26.66 -2.47 -53.99
C ARG A 229 27.40 -3.80 -53.68
N ASP A 230 26.96 -4.99 -54.10
CA ASP A 230 25.85 -5.36 -55.02
C ASP A 230 25.10 -6.64 -54.55
N SER A 231 24.13 -7.10 -55.36
CA SER A 231 23.09 -8.10 -55.04
C SER A 231 23.54 -9.58 -55.08
N LYS A 232 22.55 -10.45 -54.79
CA LYS A 232 22.31 -11.87 -55.22
C LYS A 232 22.62 -13.02 -54.25
N ASP A 233 21.79 -14.06 -54.41
CA ASP A 233 21.89 -15.49 -54.05
C ASP A 233 22.46 -15.85 -52.65
N SER A 234 21.73 -16.40 -51.67
CA SER A 234 20.74 -17.51 -51.69
C SER A 234 21.29 -18.82 -52.26
N LEU A 235 22.06 -19.55 -51.46
CA LEU A 235 22.42 -20.96 -51.69
C LEU A 235 22.31 -21.80 -50.41
N SER A 236 21.46 -22.82 -50.46
CA SER A 236 21.39 -23.92 -49.49
C SER A 236 22.01 -25.17 -50.10
N CYS A 237 22.90 -25.87 -49.38
CA CYS A 237 23.58 -27.06 -49.92
C CYS A 237 22.87 -28.37 -49.59
N ASN A 238 22.12 -28.89 -50.57
CA ASN A 238 22.02 -30.31 -50.96
C ASN A 238 21.45 -31.36 -49.95
N PRO A 239 21.16 -32.60 -50.39
CA PRO A 239 20.98 -33.12 -51.76
C PRO A 239 19.63 -33.85 -52.00
N SER A 240 19.01 -33.64 -53.16
CA SER A 240 18.19 -34.68 -53.82
C SER A 240 17.89 -34.31 -55.27
N GLU A 241 18.49 -35.04 -56.20
CA GLU A 241 18.14 -35.05 -57.61
C GLU A 241 18.37 -36.46 -58.14
N PHE A 242 17.34 -37.06 -58.74
CA PHE A 242 17.45 -38.27 -59.55
C PHE A 242 16.34 -38.23 -60.59
N GLU A 243 16.72 -38.10 -61.85
CA GLU A 243 15.79 -37.95 -62.97
C GLU A 243 15.10 -39.27 -63.38
N LYS A 244 14.15 -39.15 -64.31
CA LYS A 244 13.19 -40.18 -64.68
C LYS A 244 13.44 -40.66 -66.11
N ILE A 245 13.74 -41.96 -66.23
CA ILE A 245 13.68 -42.87 -67.40
C ILE A 245 13.02 -42.34 -68.70
N PRO A 246 13.55 -42.72 -69.88
CA PRO A 246 12.89 -43.84 -70.59
C PRO A 246 13.74 -44.79 -71.48
N SER A 247 13.37 -46.08 -71.40
CA SER A 247 13.15 -47.09 -72.47
C SER A 247 14.13 -47.35 -73.64
N TYR A 248 14.60 -48.60 -73.73
CA TYR A 248 14.41 -49.60 -74.82
C TYR A 248 14.43 -51.00 -74.13
N SER A 249 13.50 -51.96 -74.34
CA SER A 249 13.29 -52.85 -75.51
C SER A 249 14.55 -53.69 -75.84
N GLU A 250 14.53 -55.04 -75.98
CA GLU A 250 13.50 -56.04 -76.32
C GLU A 250 13.60 -57.34 -75.45
N SER A 251 12.53 -58.13 -75.21
CA SER A 251 12.14 -59.42 -75.86
C SER A 251 13.19 -60.58 -75.80
N VAL A 252 12.87 -61.87 -75.64
CA VAL A 252 11.59 -62.64 -75.66
C VAL A 252 11.66 -63.87 -74.72
N SER A 253 10.51 -64.50 -74.42
CA SER A 253 10.37 -65.83 -73.80
C SER A 253 10.17 -66.95 -74.84
N SER A 254 10.42 -68.23 -74.50
CA SER A 254 9.44 -69.34 -74.54
C SER A 254 10.09 -70.74 -74.45
N ASP A 255 9.27 -71.75 -74.08
CA ASP A 255 9.59 -73.17 -73.93
C ASP A 255 9.42 -74.03 -75.21
N VAL A 256 9.68 -75.35 -75.04
CA VAL A 256 9.23 -76.57 -75.78
C VAL A 256 9.63 -76.81 -77.25
N SER A 257 10.27 -77.97 -77.49
CA SER A 257 9.61 -79.17 -78.06
C SER A 257 10.48 -80.44 -77.95
N ALA A 258 9.98 -81.61 -78.37
CA ALA A 258 10.67 -82.91 -78.43
C ALA A 258 10.49 -83.58 -79.83
N GLU A 259 10.84 -84.88 -79.94
CA GLU A 259 10.88 -85.76 -81.16
C GLU A 259 12.19 -85.70 -81.99
N ALA A 260 12.62 -86.72 -82.76
CA ALA A 260 12.40 -88.19 -82.70
C ALA A 260 13.46 -88.95 -83.56
N LEU A 261 13.42 -90.29 -83.52
CA LEU A 261 14.33 -91.29 -84.13
C LEU A 261 14.61 -91.16 -85.65
N THR A 262 15.81 -91.56 -86.09
CA THR A 262 16.00 -92.38 -87.33
C THR A 262 17.38 -93.09 -87.34
N ALA A 263 17.63 -93.99 -88.31
CA ALA A 263 18.75 -94.94 -88.30
C ALA A 263 19.55 -95.00 -89.62
N GLY A 264 20.75 -95.59 -89.60
CA GLY A 264 21.56 -95.86 -90.80
C GLY A 264 22.61 -96.98 -90.58
N VAL A 265 22.73 -97.90 -91.54
CA VAL A 265 23.67 -99.05 -91.54
C VAL A 265 24.25 -99.23 -92.94
N VAL A 266 25.56 -99.46 -93.07
CA VAL A 266 26.24 -99.84 -94.33
C VAL A 266 27.27 -100.95 -94.07
N ASN A 267 27.51 -101.81 -95.07
CA ASN A 267 28.17 -103.11 -94.94
C ASN A 267 29.66 -103.18 -95.35
N ILE A 268 30.29 -104.27 -94.92
CA ILE A 268 31.62 -104.76 -95.27
C ILE A 268 31.75 -105.15 -96.76
N THR A 269 32.88 -104.85 -97.42
CA THR A 269 33.46 -105.77 -98.44
C THR A 269 34.97 -105.59 -98.73
N LYS A 270 35.76 -106.63 -98.38
CA LYS A 270 36.69 -107.37 -99.28
C LYS A 270 37.75 -106.60 -100.13
N GLY A 271 39.02 -106.62 -99.69
CA GLY A 271 40.19 -106.21 -100.49
C GLY A 271 41.02 -107.37 -101.08
N LYS A 272 42.16 -107.07 -101.74
CA LYS A 272 43.21 -108.04 -102.09
C LYS A 272 44.56 -107.41 -102.48
N ASN A 273 45.65 -108.18 -102.29
CA ASN A 273 47.01 -108.02 -102.86
C ASN A 273 47.83 -106.79 -102.42
N MET A 274 48.65 -106.94 -101.36
CA MET A 274 49.56 -105.87 -100.93
C MET A 274 50.93 -105.95 -101.64
N SER A 275 51.20 -104.97 -102.49
CA SER A 275 52.54 -104.65 -103.03
C SER A 275 53.41 -103.97 -101.97
N VAL A 276 54.73 -103.83 -102.21
CA VAL A 276 55.59 -102.91 -101.44
C VAL A 276 54.98 -101.51 -101.41
N GLN A 277 54.41 -101.05 -102.53
CA GLN A 277 53.69 -99.79 -102.64
C GLN A 277 52.50 -99.71 -101.67
N SER A 278 51.77 -100.81 -101.48
CA SER A 278 50.62 -100.89 -100.56
C SER A 278 51.06 -100.99 -99.09
N LEU A 279 52.25 -101.53 -98.81
CA LEU A 279 52.86 -101.44 -97.48
C LEU A 279 53.36 -100.01 -97.18
N THR A 280 53.97 -99.31 -98.14
CA THR A 280 54.34 -97.89 -97.94
C THR A 280 53.12 -97.00 -97.81
N GLU A 281 52.03 -97.28 -98.53
CA GLU A 281 50.75 -96.56 -98.44
C GLU A 281 50.03 -96.87 -97.11
N GLN A 282 50.09 -98.10 -96.62
CA GLN A 282 49.63 -98.47 -95.28
C GLN A 282 50.49 -97.82 -94.17
N ILE A 283 51.80 -97.67 -94.37
CA ILE A 283 52.68 -96.94 -93.43
C ILE A 283 52.33 -95.45 -93.42
N HIS A 284 52.27 -94.79 -94.58
CA HIS A 284 51.84 -93.38 -94.66
C HIS A 284 50.45 -93.17 -94.06
N LYS A 285 49.52 -94.13 -94.22
CA LYS A 285 48.20 -94.06 -93.58
C LYS A 285 48.24 -94.28 -92.06
N MET A 286 49.14 -95.11 -91.54
CA MET A 286 49.35 -95.21 -90.09
C MET A 286 50.04 -93.95 -89.54
N GLU A 287 50.94 -93.34 -90.30
CA GLU A 287 51.58 -92.06 -89.97
C GLU A 287 50.56 -90.92 -90.00
N GLU A 288 49.74 -90.80 -91.05
CA GLU A 288 48.64 -89.83 -91.17
C GLU A 288 47.63 -90.01 -90.04
N ASN A 289 47.15 -91.24 -89.79
CA ASN A 289 46.29 -91.54 -88.65
C ASN A 289 46.96 -91.17 -87.31
N HIS A 290 48.28 -91.38 -87.15
CA HIS A 290 49.00 -91.03 -85.93
C HIS A 290 49.14 -89.51 -85.77
N HIS A 291 49.40 -88.77 -86.84
CA HIS A 291 49.43 -87.30 -86.82
C HIS A 291 48.03 -86.75 -86.51
N SER A 292 46.99 -87.19 -87.20
CA SER A 292 45.59 -86.84 -86.90
C SER A 292 45.18 -87.17 -85.46
N THR A 293 45.53 -88.37 -84.95
CA THR A 293 45.28 -88.73 -83.54
C THR A 293 46.07 -87.81 -82.59
N SER A 294 47.30 -87.45 -82.94
CA SER A 294 48.14 -86.54 -82.13
C SER A 294 47.64 -85.10 -82.17
N GLU A 295 47.08 -84.64 -83.29
CA GLU A 295 46.49 -83.31 -83.46
C GLU A 295 45.14 -83.23 -82.73
N GLU A 296 44.30 -84.27 -82.77
CA GLU A 296 43.08 -84.39 -81.96
C GLU A 296 43.38 -84.45 -80.46
N LEU A 297 44.43 -85.19 -80.05
CA LEU A 297 44.91 -85.20 -78.67
C LEU A 297 45.50 -83.83 -78.25
N GLN A 298 46.22 -83.14 -79.13
CA GLN A 298 46.71 -81.79 -78.85
C GLN A 298 45.56 -80.77 -78.77
N ALA A 299 44.55 -80.88 -79.63
CA ALA A 299 43.36 -80.03 -79.61
C ALA A 299 42.52 -80.23 -78.34
N THR A 300 42.30 -81.49 -77.93
CA THR A 300 41.58 -81.79 -76.66
C THR A 300 42.39 -81.43 -75.42
N LEU A 301 43.72 -81.50 -75.45
CA LEU A 301 44.58 -80.96 -74.39
C LEU A 301 44.52 -79.43 -74.34
N GLN A 302 44.45 -78.74 -75.48
CA GLN A 302 44.26 -77.29 -75.54
C GLN A 302 42.87 -76.90 -75.04
N GLU A 303 41.80 -77.57 -75.49
CA GLU A 303 40.44 -77.32 -75.00
C GLU A 303 40.33 -77.54 -73.49
N LEU A 304 40.98 -78.58 -72.96
CA LEU A 304 41.05 -78.81 -71.50
C LEU A 304 41.83 -77.70 -70.77
N ALA A 305 42.88 -77.13 -71.38
CA ALA A 305 43.61 -76.00 -70.83
C ALA A 305 42.78 -74.71 -70.86
N ASP A 306 42.05 -74.45 -71.95
CA ASP A 306 41.14 -73.32 -72.10
C ASP A 306 39.98 -73.42 -71.09
N GLN A 307 39.39 -74.62 -70.92
CA GLN A 307 38.40 -74.89 -69.88
C GLN A 307 38.97 -74.69 -68.47
N GLN A 308 40.23 -75.08 -68.21
CA GLN A 308 40.90 -74.80 -66.94
C GLN A 308 41.16 -73.31 -66.70
N GLN A 309 41.44 -72.53 -67.76
CA GLN A 309 41.53 -71.07 -67.67
C GLN A 309 40.17 -70.46 -67.33
N VAL A 310 39.10 -70.85 -68.05
CA VAL A 310 37.73 -70.36 -67.76
C VAL A 310 37.29 -70.72 -66.33
N VAL A 311 37.64 -71.90 -65.82
CA VAL A 311 37.38 -72.27 -64.41
C VAL A 311 38.18 -71.39 -63.43
N GLN A 312 39.41 -71.03 -63.74
CA GLN A 312 40.21 -70.10 -62.92
C GLN A 312 39.62 -68.67 -62.94
N GLU A 313 39.25 -68.16 -64.12
CA GLU A 313 38.61 -66.85 -64.27
C GLU A 313 37.26 -66.78 -63.55
N LEU A 314 36.41 -67.81 -63.68
CA LEU A 314 35.16 -67.92 -62.94
C LEU A 314 35.37 -68.08 -61.43
N THR A 315 36.47 -68.70 -60.99
CA THR A 315 36.82 -68.78 -59.56
C THR A 315 37.21 -67.41 -59.02
N ALA A 316 38.11 -66.69 -59.71
CA ALA A 316 38.51 -65.34 -59.35
C ALA A 316 37.32 -64.35 -59.37
N GLU A 317 36.39 -64.48 -60.33
CA GLU A 317 35.17 -63.67 -60.37
C GLU A 317 34.21 -64.01 -59.22
N ASN A 318 34.09 -65.28 -58.82
CA ASN A 318 33.32 -65.65 -57.62
C ASN A 318 33.94 -65.10 -56.33
N GLU A 319 35.27 -65.08 -56.22
CA GLU A 319 35.98 -64.44 -55.10
C GLU A 319 35.75 -62.92 -55.10
N ARG A 320 35.89 -62.26 -56.26
CA ARG A 320 35.60 -60.83 -56.45
C ARG A 320 34.16 -60.46 -56.05
N LEU A 321 33.18 -61.25 -56.49
CA LEU A 321 31.77 -61.09 -56.13
C LEU A 321 31.50 -61.38 -54.64
N ALA A 322 32.24 -62.29 -54.02
CA ALA A 322 32.18 -62.54 -52.58
C ALA A 322 32.75 -61.34 -51.78
N GLU A 323 33.81 -60.69 -52.26
CA GLU A 323 34.32 -59.44 -51.68
C GLU A 323 33.34 -58.29 -51.84
N GLU A 324 32.76 -58.07 -53.02
CA GLU A 324 31.72 -57.06 -53.24
C GLU A 324 30.51 -57.29 -52.34
N LYS A 325 30.04 -58.54 -52.24
CA LYS A 325 28.95 -58.94 -51.33
C LYS A 325 29.31 -58.64 -49.87
N ARG A 326 30.54 -58.93 -49.43
CA ARG A 326 31.02 -58.61 -48.08
C ARG A 326 31.06 -57.10 -47.85
N LEU A 327 31.56 -56.31 -48.81
CA LEU A 327 31.60 -54.86 -48.73
C LEU A 327 30.19 -54.25 -48.64
N LEU A 328 29.26 -54.69 -49.50
CA LEU A 328 27.86 -54.30 -49.46
C LEU A 328 27.19 -54.69 -48.13
N GLN A 329 27.46 -55.87 -47.59
CA GLN A 329 26.98 -56.28 -46.27
C GLN A 329 27.51 -55.36 -45.16
N THR A 330 28.81 -55.01 -45.16
CA THR A 330 29.37 -54.07 -44.17
C THR A 330 28.81 -52.65 -44.32
N SER A 331 28.58 -52.17 -45.55
CA SER A 331 27.98 -50.85 -45.79
C SER A 331 26.51 -50.79 -45.35
N LEU A 332 25.74 -51.84 -45.63
CA LEU A 332 24.36 -51.97 -45.13
C LEU A 332 24.31 -52.05 -43.60
N GLN A 333 25.27 -52.72 -42.98
CA GLN A 333 25.36 -52.81 -41.52
C GLN A 333 25.69 -51.46 -40.88
N GLN A 334 26.72 -50.75 -41.38
CA GLN A 334 27.04 -49.39 -40.97
C GLN A 334 25.85 -48.43 -41.16
N ARG A 335 25.08 -48.59 -42.25
CA ARG A 335 23.88 -47.78 -42.49
C ARG A 335 22.75 -48.09 -41.50
N ARG A 336 22.60 -49.35 -41.05
CA ARG A 336 21.66 -49.72 -39.97
C ARG A 336 22.08 -49.09 -38.65
N GLU A 337 23.35 -49.25 -38.25
CA GLU A 337 23.91 -48.69 -37.03
C GLU A 337 23.76 -47.16 -36.99
N HIS A 338 24.02 -46.47 -38.10
CA HIS A 338 23.79 -45.04 -38.20
C HIS A 338 22.31 -44.65 -38.07
N MET A 339 21.39 -45.41 -38.67
CA MET A 339 19.94 -45.19 -38.50
C MET A 339 19.47 -45.48 -37.08
N GLU A 340 20.04 -46.48 -36.40
CA GLU A 340 19.74 -46.81 -35.01
C GLU A 340 20.23 -45.71 -34.05
N VAL A 341 21.44 -45.18 -34.27
CA VAL A 341 21.95 -44.02 -33.53
C VAL A 341 21.09 -42.76 -33.76
N LEU A 342 20.53 -42.57 -34.95
CA LEU A 342 19.55 -41.50 -35.21
C LEU A 342 18.21 -41.76 -34.52
N ALA A 343 17.72 -43.00 -34.49
CA ALA A 343 16.51 -43.37 -33.77
C ALA A 343 16.65 -43.14 -32.25
N GLN A 344 17.76 -43.57 -31.65
CA GLN A 344 18.09 -43.33 -30.24
C GLN A 344 18.18 -41.83 -29.91
N LYS A 345 18.73 -41.01 -30.83
CA LYS A 345 18.76 -39.53 -30.68
C LYS A 345 17.37 -38.91 -30.77
N ASN A 346 16.53 -39.37 -31.70
CA ASN A 346 15.15 -38.90 -31.81
C ASN A 346 14.33 -39.27 -30.58
N GLU A 347 14.48 -40.48 -30.04
CA GLU A 347 13.83 -40.92 -28.80
C GLU A 347 14.28 -40.06 -27.61
N ALA A 348 15.58 -39.83 -27.45
CA ALA A 348 16.11 -38.97 -26.38
C ALA A 348 15.65 -37.50 -26.51
N LEU A 349 15.37 -37.01 -27.72
CA LEU A 349 14.76 -35.70 -27.96
C LEU A 349 13.25 -35.72 -27.66
N ALA A 350 12.54 -36.78 -28.03
CA ALA A 350 11.12 -36.96 -27.72
C ALA A 350 10.88 -37.01 -26.21
N VAL A 351 11.68 -37.79 -25.47
CA VAL A 351 11.66 -37.84 -24.00
C VAL A 351 11.95 -36.46 -23.40
N ARG A 352 12.96 -35.73 -23.88
CA ARG A 352 13.22 -34.36 -23.39
C ARG A 352 12.09 -33.38 -23.69
N LEU A 353 11.43 -33.51 -24.84
CA LEU A 353 10.25 -32.68 -25.17
C LEU A 353 9.04 -33.05 -24.31
N GLN A 354 8.87 -34.34 -23.97
CA GLN A 354 7.88 -34.81 -23.00
C GLN A 354 8.16 -34.26 -21.59
N GLU A 355 9.42 -34.30 -21.12
CA GLU A 355 9.85 -33.69 -19.85
C GLU A 355 9.62 -32.17 -19.84
N GLN A 356 9.95 -31.47 -20.93
CA GLN A 356 9.70 -30.04 -21.06
C GLN A 356 8.20 -29.71 -21.07
N ALA A 357 7.39 -30.48 -21.80
CA ALA A 357 5.94 -30.32 -21.83
C ALA A 357 5.31 -30.59 -20.44
N ASN A 358 5.72 -31.66 -19.76
CA ASN A 358 5.27 -31.98 -18.41
C ASN A 358 5.63 -30.86 -17.43
N THR A 359 6.89 -30.40 -17.38
CA THR A 359 7.25 -29.29 -16.48
C THR A 359 6.62 -27.95 -16.87
N HIS A 360 6.20 -27.77 -18.13
CA HIS A 360 5.37 -26.62 -18.52
C HIS A 360 3.94 -26.74 -17.99
N ALA A 361 3.31 -27.92 -18.13
CA ALA A 361 1.98 -28.19 -17.57
C ALA A 361 1.98 -28.06 -16.04
N GLU A 362 3.00 -28.60 -15.35
CA GLU A 362 3.19 -28.45 -13.90
C GLU A 362 3.30 -26.97 -13.48
N ARG A 363 4.03 -26.14 -14.25
CA ARG A 363 4.10 -24.69 -13.99
C ARG A 363 2.80 -23.97 -14.29
N GLU A 364 2.06 -24.36 -15.33
CA GLU A 364 0.75 -23.77 -15.64
C GLU A 364 -0.30 -24.16 -14.58
N GLU A 365 -0.24 -25.37 -14.03
CA GLU A 365 -1.04 -25.80 -12.88
C GLU A 365 -0.61 -25.10 -11.58
N GLU A 366 0.69 -24.88 -11.36
CA GLU A 366 1.21 -24.10 -10.22
C GLU A 366 0.84 -22.60 -10.32
N LEU A 367 0.80 -22.01 -11.52
CA LEU A 367 0.28 -20.65 -11.72
C LEU A 367 -1.25 -20.62 -11.60
N GLY A 368 -1.97 -21.63 -12.10
CA GLY A 368 -3.42 -21.74 -11.98
C GLY A 368 -3.89 -21.89 -10.53
N SER A 369 -3.19 -22.72 -9.74
CA SER A 369 -3.43 -22.85 -8.29
C SER A 369 -2.97 -21.64 -7.48
N GLN A 370 -2.08 -20.80 -8.02
CA GLN A 370 -1.81 -19.47 -7.49
C GLN A 370 -2.84 -18.40 -7.91
N GLY A 371 -3.76 -18.69 -8.82
CA GLY A 371 -4.84 -17.79 -9.24
C GLY A 371 -5.63 -17.16 -8.08
N PRO A 372 -6.12 -17.95 -7.09
CA PRO A 372 -6.78 -17.40 -5.90
C PRO A 372 -5.87 -16.47 -5.09
N ARG A 373 -4.59 -16.84 -4.90
CA ARG A 373 -3.59 -16.04 -4.17
C ARG A 373 -3.25 -14.73 -4.90
N LEU A 374 -3.26 -14.73 -6.23
CA LEU A 374 -3.09 -13.54 -7.05
C LEU A 374 -4.34 -12.64 -6.99
N ALA A 375 -5.54 -13.22 -7.03
CA ALA A 375 -6.79 -12.48 -6.85
C ALA A 375 -6.91 -11.85 -5.44
N GLU A 376 -6.50 -12.57 -4.38
CA GLU A 376 -6.36 -12.03 -3.02
C GLU A 376 -5.36 -10.86 -2.97
N LEU A 377 -4.24 -10.96 -3.67
CA LEU A 377 -3.23 -9.91 -3.75
C LEU A 377 -3.77 -8.67 -4.48
N GLU A 378 -4.45 -8.86 -5.61
CA GLU A 378 -5.11 -7.80 -6.39
C GLU A 378 -6.22 -7.12 -5.57
N GLN A 379 -7.04 -7.91 -4.85
CA GLN A 379 -8.05 -7.38 -3.93
C GLN A 379 -7.41 -6.52 -2.83
N ARG A 380 -6.36 -7.02 -2.15
CA ARG A 380 -5.64 -6.25 -1.11
C ARG A 380 -5.04 -4.96 -1.66
N TYR A 381 -4.58 -4.94 -2.91
CA TYR A 381 -4.14 -3.71 -3.57
C TYR A 381 -5.29 -2.76 -3.90
N ALA A 382 -6.45 -3.27 -4.34
CA ALA A 382 -7.65 -2.46 -4.55
C ALA A 382 -8.15 -1.82 -3.24
N GLU A 383 -8.28 -2.61 -2.17
CA GLU A 383 -8.62 -2.14 -0.82
C GLU A 383 -7.66 -1.06 -0.30
N LEU A 384 -6.36 -1.20 -0.55
CA LEU A 384 -5.34 -0.21 -0.19
C LEU A 384 -5.46 1.10 -1.00
N VAL A 385 -5.82 1.00 -2.29
CA VAL A 385 -6.07 2.17 -3.14
C VAL A 385 -7.36 2.89 -2.74
N GLU A 386 -8.43 2.15 -2.43
CA GLU A 386 -9.73 2.70 -2.01
C GLU A 386 -9.67 3.32 -0.61
N SER A 387 -9.05 2.66 0.36
CA SER A 387 -8.83 3.24 1.70
C SER A 387 -7.96 4.51 1.63
N SER A 388 -6.86 4.50 0.88
CA SER A 388 -6.04 5.69 0.67
C SER A 388 -6.77 6.81 -0.10
N ARG A 389 -7.73 6.46 -0.98
CA ARG A 389 -8.62 7.42 -1.62
C ARG A 389 -9.61 8.02 -0.62
N PHE A 390 -10.26 7.20 0.21
CA PHE A 390 -11.19 7.64 1.24
C PHE A 390 -10.52 8.54 2.29
N GLU A 391 -9.28 8.24 2.70
CA GLU A 391 -8.47 9.13 3.54
C GLU A 391 -8.22 10.49 2.89
N ARG A 392 -7.90 10.50 1.58
CA ARG A 392 -7.73 11.75 0.82
C ARG A 392 -9.03 12.54 0.71
N GLU A 393 -10.16 11.89 0.44
CA GLU A 393 -11.49 12.53 0.40
C GLU A 393 -11.88 13.09 1.78
N LYS A 394 -11.61 12.36 2.86
CA LYS A 394 -11.80 12.82 4.25
C LYS A 394 -10.91 14.02 4.61
N LEU A 395 -9.64 14.03 4.19
CA LEU A 395 -8.75 15.17 4.37
C LEU A 395 -9.20 16.40 3.57
N VAL A 396 -9.69 16.21 2.34
CA VAL A 396 -10.28 17.28 1.52
C VAL A 396 -11.57 17.83 2.15
N ALA A 397 -12.44 16.98 2.70
CA ALA A 397 -13.64 17.43 3.43
C ALA A 397 -13.27 18.27 4.66
N ILE A 398 -12.29 17.83 5.46
CA ILE A 398 -11.76 18.61 6.60
C ILE A 398 -11.15 19.94 6.12
N GLN A 399 -10.39 19.95 5.02
CA GLN A 399 -9.82 21.18 4.45
C GLN A 399 -10.91 22.16 4.00
N GLN A 400 -11.98 21.67 3.35
CA GLN A 400 -13.13 22.46 2.94
C GLN A 400 -13.87 23.04 4.14
N GLN A 401 -14.12 22.23 5.19
CA GLN A 401 -14.74 22.69 6.44
C GLN A 401 -13.92 23.79 7.12
N LEU A 402 -12.60 23.59 7.25
CA LEU A 402 -11.70 24.59 7.86
C LEU A 402 -11.63 25.87 7.02
N THR A 403 -11.64 25.76 5.69
CA THR A 403 -11.64 26.92 4.78
C THR A 403 -12.97 27.67 4.82
N GLY A 404 -14.10 26.97 4.96
CA GLY A 404 -15.41 27.58 5.18
C GLY A 404 -15.49 28.31 6.52
N SER A 405 -15.00 27.67 7.60
CA SER A 405 -14.93 28.28 8.93
C SER A 405 -14.02 29.51 8.97
N LEU A 406 -12.87 29.48 8.27
CA LEU A 406 -11.97 30.63 8.16
C LEU A 406 -12.67 31.80 7.46
N ARG A 407 -13.34 31.54 6.32
CA ARG A 407 -14.07 32.59 5.59
C ARG A 407 -15.20 33.21 6.41
N ALA A 408 -15.97 32.39 7.14
CA ALA A 408 -17.01 32.90 8.03
C ALA A 408 -16.44 33.84 9.12
N LEU A 409 -15.28 33.50 9.68
CA LEU A 409 -14.57 34.34 10.64
C LEU A 409 -13.98 35.61 10.00
N GLU A 410 -13.51 35.54 8.75
CA GLU A 410 -13.08 36.71 7.97
C GLU A 410 -14.25 37.66 7.64
N GLU A 411 -15.45 37.12 7.38
CA GLU A 411 -16.68 37.88 7.16
C GLU A 411 -17.18 38.53 8.46
N GLU A 412 -17.18 37.80 9.59
CA GLU A 412 -17.49 38.34 10.92
C GLU A 412 -16.49 39.44 11.33
N HIS A 413 -15.20 39.23 11.07
CA HIS A 413 -14.17 40.24 11.32
C HIS A 413 -14.42 41.50 10.48
N GLN A 414 -14.74 41.38 9.18
CA GLN A 414 -15.05 42.52 8.32
C GLN A 414 -16.30 43.28 8.78
N LEU A 415 -17.35 42.56 9.20
CA LEU A 415 -18.58 43.15 9.75
C LEU A 415 -18.30 43.90 11.05
N THR A 416 -17.57 43.28 11.99
CA THR A 416 -17.16 43.88 13.27
C THR A 416 -16.26 45.11 13.03
N GLN A 417 -15.31 45.02 12.11
CA GLN A 417 -14.46 46.14 11.71
C GLN A 417 -15.27 47.29 11.07
N GLY A 418 -16.34 46.97 10.34
CA GLY A 418 -17.32 47.93 9.83
C GLY A 418 -18.11 48.63 10.95
N GLN A 419 -18.58 47.88 11.95
CA GLN A 419 -19.22 48.46 13.14
C GLN A 419 -18.26 49.37 13.92
N VAL A 420 -16.99 48.96 14.09
CA VAL A 420 -15.96 49.77 14.75
C VAL A 420 -15.66 51.06 13.96
N ARG A 421 -15.67 51.04 12.62
CA ARG A 421 -15.59 52.28 11.80
C ARG A 421 -16.79 53.19 12.05
N GLY A 422 -18.01 52.69 11.92
CA GLY A 422 -19.23 53.47 12.12
C GLY A 422 -19.36 54.04 13.55
N LEU A 423 -18.85 53.34 14.57
CA LEU A 423 -18.75 53.86 15.93
C LEU A 423 -17.68 54.97 16.06
N LYS A 424 -16.52 54.84 15.41
CA LYS A 424 -15.48 55.90 15.40
C LYS A 424 -15.96 57.16 14.72
N GLU A 425 -16.48 57.05 13.48
CA GLU A 425 -17.04 58.17 12.70
C GLU A 425 -18.11 58.95 13.50
N GLU A 426 -18.86 58.25 14.34
CA GLU A 426 -19.89 58.82 15.19
C GLU A 426 -19.37 59.39 16.52
N VAL A 427 -18.28 58.84 17.08
CA VAL A 427 -17.52 59.49 18.17
C VAL A 427 -16.91 60.80 17.65
N ASP A 428 -16.32 60.80 16.46
CA ASP A 428 -15.76 62.00 15.82
C ASP A 428 -16.87 63.04 15.51
N ARG A 429 -18.04 62.58 15.04
CA ARG A 429 -19.21 63.46 14.83
C ARG A 429 -19.69 64.07 16.15
N LEU A 430 -19.76 63.29 17.23
CA LEU A 430 -20.15 63.80 18.56
C LEU A 430 -19.08 64.72 19.17
N GLN A 431 -17.79 64.42 18.99
CA GLN A 431 -16.68 65.27 19.46
C GLN A 431 -16.72 66.62 18.75
N THR A 432 -16.83 66.65 17.41
CA THR A 432 -16.96 67.93 16.71
C THR A 432 -18.26 68.67 17.07
N GLN A 433 -19.32 67.97 17.46
CA GLN A 433 -20.54 68.61 17.96
C GLN A 433 -20.28 69.27 19.33
N LEU A 434 -19.68 68.54 20.27
CA LEU A 434 -19.26 69.08 21.58
C LEU A 434 -18.31 70.27 21.43
N ASP A 435 -17.34 70.21 20.52
CA ASP A 435 -16.42 71.31 20.22
C ASP A 435 -17.14 72.57 19.68
N ARG A 436 -18.26 72.40 18.98
CA ARG A 436 -19.11 73.52 18.51
C ARG A 436 -19.92 74.09 19.66
N GLU A 437 -20.56 73.25 20.49
CA GLU A 437 -21.32 73.70 21.66
C GLU A 437 -20.43 74.42 22.69
N LEU A 438 -19.21 73.93 22.93
CA LEU A 438 -18.24 74.60 23.81
C LEU A 438 -17.83 75.98 23.28
N LYS A 439 -17.66 76.13 21.95
CA LYS A 439 -17.38 77.43 21.32
C LYS A 439 -18.59 78.37 21.34
N ALA A 440 -19.79 77.84 21.13
CA ALA A 440 -21.04 78.59 21.20
C ALA A 440 -21.32 79.07 22.64
N GLY A 441 -21.20 78.19 23.63
CA GLY A 441 -21.29 78.55 25.05
C GLY A 441 -20.24 79.57 25.48
N GLY A 442 -18.98 79.38 25.08
CA GLY A 442 -17.91 80.35 25.34
C GLY A 442 -18.14 81.72 24.68
N HIS A 443 -18.81 81.77 23.53
CA HIS A 443 -19.27 83.02 22.91
C HIS A 443 -20.46 83.64 23.65
N ALA A 444 -21.46 82.83 24.02
CA ALA A 444 -22.63 83.26 24.77
C ALA A 444 -22.27 83.85 26.14
N THR A 445 -21.30 83.26 26.85
CA THR A 445 -20.76 83.82 28.12
C THR A 445 -20.15 85.20 27.89
N ARG A 446 -19.31 85.39 26.87
CA ARG A 446 -18.73 86.71 26.55
C ARG A 446 -19.80 87.75 26.22
N VAL A 447 -20.79 87.38 25.40
CA VAL A 447 -21.91 88.28 25.09
C VAL A 447 -22.73 88.60 26.34
N ALA A 448 -22.92 87.65 27.26
CA ALA A 448 -23.58 87.91 28.53
C ALA A 448 -22.77 88.83 29.46
N GLU A 449 -21.43 88.71 29.47
CA GLU A 449 -20.51 89.59 30.19
C GLU A 449 -20.53 91.03 29.60
N GLU A 450 -20.49 91.15 28.28
CA GLU A 450 -20.61 92.42 27.54
C GLU A 450 -21.97 93.10 27.80
N GLN A 451 -23.08 92.35 27.72
CA GLN A 451 -24.42 92.86 28.00
C GLN A 451 -24.60 93.21 29.49
N LYS A 452 -23.98 92.47 30.41
CA LYS A 452 -23.96 92.82 31.84
C LYS A 452 -23.21 94.15 32.07
N ALA A 453 -22.04 94.33 31.47
CA ALA A 453 -21.29 95.59 31.56
C ALA A 453 -22.08 96.78 30.97
N ALA A 454 -22.78 96.57 29.85
CA ALA A 454 -23.68 97.58 29.28
C ALA A 454 -24.87 97.90 30.20
N ALA A 455 -25.48 96.88 30.83
CA ALA A 455 -26.57 97.05 31.78
C ALA A 455 -26.13 97.76 33.07
N GLU A 456 -24.92 97.49 33.56
CA GLU A 456 -24.31 98.21 34.70
C GLU A 456 -24.04 99.67 34.35
N SER A 457 -23.55 99.97 33.14
CA SER A 457 -23.39 101.33 32.64
C SER A 457 -24.73 102.08 32.55
N LEU A 458 -25.76 101.46 31.96
CA LEU A 458 -27.12 102.02 31.88
C LEU A 458 -27.77 102.18 33.27
N ARG A 459 -27.47 101.30 34.23
CA ARG A 459 -27.94 101.41 35.62
C ARG A 459 -27.34 102.64 36.32
N LEU A 460 -26.05 102.92 36.12
CA LEU A 460 -25.40 104.11 36.67
C LEU A 460 -26.04 105.40 36.11
N GLU A 461 -26.25 105.45 34.79
CA GLU A 461 -26.93 106.58 34.14
C GLU A 461 -28.41 106.72 34.56
N ASN A 462 -29.14 105.62 34.70
CA ASN A 462 -30.52 105.65 35.21
C ASN A 462 -30.57 106.13 36.67
N SER A 463 -29.57 105.78 37.49
CA SER A 463 -29.46 106.27 38.88
C SER A 463 -29.22 107.79 38.90
N ARG A 464 -28.39 108.31 37.98
CA ARG A 464 -28.17 109.76 37.77
C ARG A 464 -29.45 110.48 37.36
N LEU A 465 -30.21 109.92 36.40
CA LEU A 465 -31.47 110.48 35.93
C LEU A 465 -32.59 110.40 36.97
N LYS A 466 -32.63 109.34 37.80
CA LYS A 466 -33.63 109.23 38.88
C LYS A 466 -33.46 110.33 39.92
N ALA A 467 -32.23 110.64 40.31
CA ALA A 467 -31.95 111.76 41.22
C ALA A 467 -32.49 113.09 40.68
N GLN A 468 -32.44 113.31 39.35
CA GLN A 468 -33.05 114.48 38.71
C GLN A 468 -34.59 114.46 38.79
N VAL A 469 -35.23 113.29 38.60
CA VAL A 469 -36.70 113.15 38.62
C VAL A 469 -37.28 113.37 40.02
N ASP A 470 -36.62 112.88 41.07
CA ASP A 470 -37.14 113.03 42.43
C ASP A 470 -37.12 114.50 42.91
N ILE A 471 -36.17 115.32 42.43
CA ILE A 471 -36.14 116.79 42.59
C ILE A 471 -37.36 117.46 41.94
N GLU A 472 -37.76 117.03 40.74
CA GLU A 472 -38.94 117.58 40.06
C GLU A 472 -40.27 117.11 40.70
N ARG A 473 -40.31 115.87 41.21
CA ARG A 473 -41.50 115.30 41.87
C ARG A 473 -41.90 116.05 43.14
N GLN A 474 -40.93 116.54 43.92
CA GLN A 474 -41.19 117.33 45.11
C GLN A 474 -42.12 118.52 44.82
N LYS A 475 -41.82 119.27 43.74
CA LYS A 475 -42.59 120.43 43.27
C LYS A 475 -44.03 120.07 42.84
N VAL A 476 -44.25 118.86 42.34
CA VAL A 476 -45.58 118.38 41.92
C VAL A 476 -46.41 117.87 43.11
N GLY A 477 -45.77 117.43 44.20
CA GLY A 477 -46.45 117.07 45.45
C GLY A 477 -47.20 118.26 46.06
N GLU A 478 -46.56 119.43 46.06
CA GLU A 478 -47.14 120.71 46.51
C GLU A 478 -48.42 121.06 45.74
N LEU A 479 -48.42 120.89 44.42
CA LEU A 479 -49.57 121.18 43.55
C LEU A 479 -50.75 120.21 43.75
N LYS A 480 -50.49 118.95 44.12
CA LYS A 480 -51.53 117.93 44.30
C LYS A 480 -52.25 117.99 45.66
N ALA A 481 -51.79 118.81 46.59
CA ALA A 481 -52.48 119.02 47.87
C ALA A 481 -53.79 119.83 47.76
N MET A 482 -54.11 120.40 46.58
CA MET A 482 -55.21 121.37 46.42
C MET A 482 -56.58 120.82 45.97
N GLN A 483 -56.75 119.53 45.61
CA GLN A 483 -58.03 119.08 45.02
C GLN A 483 -58.46 117.63 45.36
N SER A 484 -59.59 117.52 46.05
CA SER A 484 -60.43 116.34 46.31
C SER A 484 -61.84 116.86 46.70
N ALA A 485 -62.97 116.16 46.62
CA ALA A 485 -63.43 114.96 45.90
C ALA A 485 -64.97 115.12 45.70
N SER A 486 -65.69 114.18 45.08
CA SER A 486 -67.15 113.96 45.33
C SER A 486 -67.70 112.75 44.58
N ASP A 487 -68.63 112.01 45.20
CA ASP A 487 -69.09 110.71 44.74
C ASP A 487 -70.56 110.71 44.28
N SER A 488 -70.75 110.63 42.97
CA SER A 488 -72.02 110.24 42.31
C SER A 488 -71.87 108.92 41.52
N THR A 489 -70.68 108.32 41.65
CA THR A 489 -70.16 107.22 40.83
C THR A 489 -70.66 105.84 41.27
N GLU A 490 -70.81 105.62 42.57
CA GLU A 490 -70.94 104.28 43.16
C GLU A 490 -72.18 103.51 42.66
N LEU A 491 -73.35 104.16 42.62
CA LEU A 491 -74.59 103.52 42.17
C LEU A 491 -74.56 103.21 40.66
N GLN A 492 -73.93 104.08 39.86
CA GLN A 492 -73.72 103.81 38.43
C GLN A 492 -72.70 102.69 38.20
N ASN A 493 -71.75 102.50 39.13
CA ASN A 493 -70.78 101.41 39.07
C ASN A 493 -71.45 100.06 39.36
N LEU A 494 -72.31 99.95 40.37
CA LEU A 494 -72.95 98.67 40.75
C LEU A 494 -73.79 98.07 39.60
N LEU A 495 -74.51 98.90 38.84
CA LEU A 495 -75.26 98.44 37.66
C LEU A 495 -74.34 97.99 36.51
N LYS A 496 -73.20 98.68 36.31
CA LYS A 496 -72.18 98.25 35.34
C LYS A 496 -71.55 96.91 35.76
N THR A 497 -71.32 96.70 37.06
CA THR A 497 -70.84 95.42 37.60
C THR A 497 -71.80 94.28 37.25
N ALA A 498 -73.10 94.42 37.49
CA ALA A 498 -74.08 93.37 37.19
C ALA A 498 -74.12 92.99 35.69
N HIS A 499 -73.96 93.96 34.78
CA HIS A 499 -73.83 93.67 33.35
C HIS A 499 -72.49 92.99 33.01
N ALA A 500 -71.37 93.45 33.58
CA ALA A 500 -70.07 92.83 33.40
C ALA A 500 -70.00 91.38 33.94
N GLU A 501 -70.71 91.07 35.03
CA GLU A 501 -70.83 89.71 35.56
C GLU A 501 -71.56 88.77 34.58
N ARG A 502 -72.66 89.22 33.95
CA ARG A 502 -73.33 88.46 32.89
C ARG A 502 -72.37 88.23 31.71
N ASP A 503 -71.73 89.29 31.23
CA ASP A 503 -70.87 89.22 30.05
C ASP A 503 -69.64 88.33 30.30
N ARG A 504 -69.12 88.30 31.54
CA ARG A 504 -68.10 87.33 31.97
C ARG A 504 -68.62 85.89 31.96
N LEU A 505 -69.80 85.62 32.53
CA LEU A 505 -70.39 84.27 32.53
C LEU A 505 -70.72 83.77 31.11
N GLU A 506 -71.11 84.64 30.19
CA GLU A 506 -71.29 84.28 28.78
C GLU A 506 -69.95 83.91 28.11
N VAL A 507 -68.86 84.63 28.44
CA VAL A 507 -67.49 84.28 28.00
C VAL A 507 -67.04 82.94 28.59
N GLU A 508 -67.08 82.77 29.92
CA GLU A 508 -66.72 81.52 30.62
C GLU A 508 -67.43 80.29 30.02
N LEU A 509 -68.71 80.45 29.68
CA LEU A 509 -69.53 79.39 29.08
C LEU A 509 -69.14 79.08 27.62
N THR A 510 -68.63 80.06 26.87
CA THR A 510 -68.01 79.79 25.55
C THR A 510 -66.61 79.18 25.66
N GLU A 511 -65.83 79.55 26.68
CA GLU A 511 -64.51 78.99 26.96
C GLU A 511 -64.63 77.50 27.33
N LEU A 512 -65.50 77.14 28.28
CA LEU A 512 -65.78 75.75 28.65
C LEU A 512 -66.26 74.90 27.46
N ARG A 513 -67.06 75.47 26.55
CA ARG A 513 -67.46 74.79 25.30
C ARG A 513 -66.27 74.58 24.35
N GLN A 514 -65.35 75.54 24.28
CA GLN A 514 -64.13 75.42 23.49
C GLN A 514 -63.17 74.39 24.11
N GLU A 515 -63.06 74.32 25.44
CA GLU A 515 -62.26 73.31 26.15
C GLU A 515 -62.82 71.90 25.98
N LEU A 516 -64.13 71.71 26.06
CA LEU A 516 -64.78 70.44 25.74
C LEU A 516 -64.47 69.98 24.29
N LEU A 517 -64.45 70.92 23.34
CA LEU A 517 -64.07 70.65 21.95
C LEU A 517 -62.59 70.31 21.80
N LYS A 518 -61.67 71.03 22.46
CA LYS A 518 -60.23 70.71 22.50
C LYS A 518 -60.00 69.31 23.06
N SER A 519 -60.53 69.04 24.26
CA SER A 519 -60.41 67.75 24.96
C SER A 519 -60.99 66.58 24.14
N LYS A 520 -62.07 66.80 23.39
CA LYS A 520 -62.57 65.78 22.46
C LYS A 520 -61.60 65.53 21.30
N VAL A 521 -61.09 66.57 20.64
CA VAL A 521 -60.11 66.42 19.55
C VAL A 521 -58.82 65.77 20.04
N GLU A 522 -58.37 66.09 21.26
CA GLU A 522 -57.26 65.44 21.95
C GLU A 522 -57.54 63.95 22.23
N THR A 523 -58.77 63.61 22.64
CA THR A 523 -59.19 62.21 22.85
C THR A 523 -59.20 61.42 21.53
N ASP A 524 -59.78 61.98 20.47
CA ASP A 524 -59.80 61.36 19.14
C ASP A 524 -58.37 61.19 18.58
N HIS A 525 -57.47 62.15 18.86
CA HIS A 525 -56.04 62.08 18.53
C HIS A 525 -55.31 61.00 19.33
N LEU A 526 -55.57 60.89 20.64
CA LEU A 526 -54.98 59.87 21.51
C LEU A 526 -55.43 58.46 21.12
N GLN A 527 -56.72 58.24 20.79
CA GLN A 527 -57.21 56.97 20.24
C GLN A 527 -56.51 56.62 18.92
N THR A 528 -56.38 57.59 18.02
CA THR A 528 -55.67 57.43 16.75
C THR A 528 -54.18 57.11 16.95
N SER A 529 -53.56 57.65 18.02
CA SER A 529 -52.18 57.36 18.40
C SER A 529 -52.05 55.95 18.99
N LEU A 530 -52.97 55.55 19.87
CA LEU A 530 -53.00 54.24 20.51
C LEU A 530 -53.13 53.11 19.49
N PHE A 531 -54.07 53.22 18.53
CA PHE A 531 -54.20 52.26 17.43
C PHE A 531 -52.93 52.13 16.58
N LYS A 532 -52.20 53.24 16.36
CA LYS A 532 -50.91 53.25 15.64
C LYS A 532 -49.77 52.62 16.46
N VAL A 533 -49.85 52.61 17.79
CA VAL A 533 -48.90 51.92 18.67
C VAL A 533 -49.24 50.44 18.74
N GLU A 534 -50.51 50.08 18.85
CA GLU A 534 -51.01 48.70 18.88
C GLU A 534 -50.69 47.94 17.58
N ALA A 535 -50.95 48.55 16.41
CA ALA A 535 -50.57 47.96 15.12
C ALA A 535 -49.04 47.78 14.96
N LYS A 536 -48.22 48.66 15.55
CA LYS A 536 -46.75 48.50 15.59
C LYS A 536 -46.32 47.40 16.54
N TYR A 537 -46.99 47.26 17.69
CA TYR A 537 -46.75 46.18 18.63
C TYR A 537 -47.05 44.82 17.99
N GLN A 538 -48.19 44.68 17.33
CA GLN A 538 -48.54 43.47 16.56
C GLN A 538 -47.49 43.16 15.46
N GLN A 539 -47.09 44.16 14.67
CA GLN A 539 -46.05 43.99 13.63
C GLN A 539 -44.69 43.54 14.21
N VAL A 540 -44.31 44.01 15.40
CA VAL A 540 -43.08 43.59 16.09
C VAL A 540 -43.24 42.19 16.70
N GLN A 541 -44.41 41.87 17.27
CA GLN A 541 -44.73 40.55 17.80
C GLN A 541 -44.66 39.49 16.70
N GLU A 542 -45.34 39.67 15.56
CA GLU A 542 -45.25 38.75 14.43
C GLU A 542 -43.80 38.57 13.93
N TRP A 543 -42.98 39.63 14.01
CA TRP A 543 -41.57 39.56 13.64
C TRP A 543 -40.73 38.75 14.62
N ALA A 544 -41.02 38.87 15.92
CA ALA A 544 -40.42 38.02 16.94
C ALA A 544 -40.85 36.56 16.76
N GLU A 545 -42.14 36.29 16.61
CA GLU A 545 -42.71 34.94 16.41
C GLU A 545 -42.15 34.27 15.14
N ARG A 546 -42.08 35.00 14.01
CA ARG A 546 -41.46 34.48 12.77
C ARG A 546 -39.98 34.17 12.96
N ARG A 547 -39.23 35.00 13.69
CA ARG A 547 -37.80 34.77 13.95
C ARG A 547 -37.55 33.65 14.96
N GLU A 548 -38.44 33.48 15.94
CA GLU A 548 -38.42 32.35 16.87
C GLU A 548 -38.71 31.04 16.12
N HIS A 549 -39.71 31.00 15.24
CA HIS A 549 -40.03 29.82 14.44
C HIS A 549 -38.89 29.43 13.48
N GLU A 550 -38.23 30.41 12.87
CA GLU A 550 -37.03 30.19 12.03
C GLU A 550 -35.85 29.66 12.86
N LEU A 551 -35.60 30.20 14.05
CA LEU A 551 -34.58 29.71 14.98
C LEU A 551 -34.87 28.28 15.46
N ASN A 552 -36.11 28.00 15.87
CA ASN A 552 -36.54 26.67 16.30
C ASN A 552 -36.38 25.65 15.16
N SER A 553 -36.74 26.02 13.93
CA SER A 553 -36.54 25.18 12.73
C SER A 553 -35.06 24.90 12.45
N GLN A 554 -34.20 25.92 12.67
CA GLN A 554 -32.75 25.77 12.55
C GLN A 554 -32.16 24.88 13.66
N VAL A 555 -32.68 24.97 14.90
CA VAL A 555 -32.30 24.09 16.00
C VAL A 555 -32.68 22.64 15.68
N THR A 556 -33.92 22.35 15.31
CA THR A 556 -34.35 20.98 14.98
C THR A 556 -33.56 20.38 13.82
N PHE A 557 -33.23 21.18 12.80
CA PHE A 557 -32.36 20.73 11.70
C PHE A 557 -30.94 20.37 12.17
N MET A 558 -30.37 21.13 13.10
CA MET A 558 -29.05 20.84 13.68
C MET A 558 -29.09 19.63 14.62
N GLU A 559 -30.21 19.42 15.33
CA GLU A 559 -30.45 18.23 16.16
C GLU A 559 -30.57 16.96 15.30
N ASP A 560 -31.38 16.99 14.24
CA ASP A 560 -31.50 15.87 13.28
C ASP A 560 -30.16 15.55 12.61
N ALA A 561 -29.40 16.56 12.19
CA ALA A 561 -28.05 16.38 11.64
C ALA A 561 -27.08 15.79 12.67
N GLY A 562 -27.21 16.17 13.94
CA GLY A 562 -26.49 15.57 15.06
C GLY A 562 -26.83 14.09 15.26
N VAL A 563 -28.11 13.73 15.27
CA VAL A 563 -28.59 12.35 15.35
C VAL A 563 -28.12 11.50 14.16
N GLN A 564 -28.09 12.08 12.95
CA GLN A 564 -27.57 11.41 11.76
C GLN A 564 -26.06 11.16 11.86
N ALA A 565 -25.28 12.14 12.35
CA ALA A 565 -23.86 11.97 12.59
C ALA A 565 -23.58 10.91 13.67
N ASP A 566 -24.37 10.91 14.75
CA ASP A 566 -24.28 9.89 15.82
C ASP A 566 -24.62 8.48 15.32
N LYS A 567 -25.52 8.36 14.35
CA LYS A 567 -25.82 7.08 13.66
C LYS A 567 -24.62 6.62 12.82
N GLN A 568 -24.03 7.50 12.01
CA GLN A 568 -22.82 7.20 11.24
C GLN A 568 -21.63 6.83 12.15
N VAL A 569 -21.50 7.46 13.32
CA VAL A 569 -20.48 7.14 14.33
C VAL A 569 -20.71 5.77 14.98
N LYS A 570 -21.95 5.25 15.02
CA LYS A 570 -22.25 3.87 15.46
C LYS A 570 -21.93 2.87 14.35
N GLU A 571 -22.42 3.10 13.14
CA GLU A 571 -22.15 2.26 11.96
C GLU A 571 -20.63 2.09 11.73
N LEU A 572 -19.86 3.19 11.78
CA LEU A 572 -18.40 3.12 11.66
C LEU A 572 -17.70 2.40 12.82
N LYS A 573 -18.28 2.39 14.04
CA LYS A 573 -17.74 1.59 15.16
C LYS A 573 -18.02 0.10 14.97
N GLU A 574 -19.20 -0.24 14.47
CA GLU A 574 -19.59 -1.62 14.15
C GLU A 574 -18.65 -2.18 13.07
N THR A 575 -18.40 -1.43 11.98
CA THR A 575 -17.40 -1.82 10.97
C THR A 575 -15.97 -1.93 11.54
N ILE A 576 -15.57 -1.06 12.49
CA ILE A 576 -14.26 -1.18 13.14
C ILE A 576 -14.16 -2.48 13.95
N PHE A 577 -15.18 -2.84 14.75
CA PHE A 577 -15.18 -4.10 15.50
C PHE A 577 -15.16 -5.33 14.58
N GLU A 578 -15.89 -5.30 13.46
CA GLU A 578 -15.87 -6.37 12.45
C GLU A 578 -14.48 -6.55 11.81
N LEU A 579 -13.77 -5.44 11.55
CA LEU A 579 -12.39 -5.47 11.01
C LEU A 579 -11.36 -5.88 12.06
N GLU A 580 -11.54 -5.50 13.33
CA GLU A 580 -10.68 -5.94 14.44
C GLU A 580 -10.79 -7.46 14.68
N ASP A 581 -12.00 -8.02 14.65
CA ASP A 581 -12.24 -9.47 14.75
C ASP A 581 -11.62 -10.24 13.57
N GLN A 582 -11.79 -9.74 12.33
CA GLN A 582 -11.16 -10.32 11.14
C GLN A 582 -9.62 -10.30 11.22
N VAL A 583 -9.02 -9.24 11.75
CA VAL A 583 -7.56 -9.15 11.95
C VAL A 583 -7.07 -10.14 12.99
N GLU A 584 -7.80 -10.33 14.10
CA GLU A 584 -7.41 -11.31 15.13
C GLU A 584 -7.67 -12.77 14.68
N GLN A 585 -8.72 -13.02 13.89
CA GLN A 585 -8.92 -14.30 13.21
C GLN A 585 -7.77 -14.59 12.23
N GLN A 586 -7.33 -13.61 11.42
CA GLN A 586 -6.20 -13.78 10.50
C GLN A 586 -4.88 -14.02 11.28
N ARG A 587 -4.69 -13.41 12.45
CA ARG A 587 -3.54 -13.67 13.34
C ARG A 587 -3.56 -15.10 13.89
N ALA A 588 -4.71 -15.59 14.34
CA ALA A 588 -4.86 -16.96 14.81
C ALA A 588 -4.56 -17.98 13.68
N VAL A 589 -5.11 -17.78 12.48
CA VAL A 589 -4.82 -18.61 11.30
C VAL A 589 -3.33 -18.59 10.97
N ASN A 590 -2.70 -17.41 10.87
CA ASN A 590 -1.27 -17.30 10.60
C ASN A 590 -0.41 -17.99 11.67
N CYS A 591 -0.82 -17.96 12.94
CA CYS A 591 -0.13 -18.68 14.02
C CYS A 591 -0.19 -20.20 13.81
N HIS A 592 -1.36 -20.74 13.46
CA HIS A 592 -1.51 -22.17 13.13
C HIS A 592 -0.69 -22.57 11.89
N THR A 593 -0.70 -21.76 10.83
CA THR A 593 0.09 -22.03 9.61
C THR A 593 1.58 -22.02 9.92
N ASN A 594 2.07 -21.05 10.68
CA ASN A 594 3.49 -20.99 11.09
C ASN A 594 3.90 -22.21 11.94
N GLN A 595 3.03 -22.68 12.84
CA GLN A 595 3.29 -23.90 13.61
C GLN A 595 3.37 -25.13 12.69
N ALA A 596 2.45 -25.28 11.74
CA ALA A 596 2.46 -26.37 10.78
C ALA A 596 3.72 -26.36 9.88
N VAL A 597 4.20 -25.18 9.48
CA VAL A 597 5.48 -25.02 8.76
C VAL A 597 6.64 -25.48 9.62
N LEU A 598 6.74 -25.04 10.88
CA LEU A 598 7.79 -25.47 11.81
C LEU A 598 7.78 -27.00 12.04
N ASP A 599 6.59 -27.61 12.15
CA ASP A 599 6.46 -29.06 12.33
C ASP A 599 6.90 -29.84 11.07
N LEU A 600 6.62 -29.31 9.87
CA LEU A 600 7.09 -29.86 8.60
C LEU A 600 8.60 -29.67 8.39
N GLU A 601 9.17 -28.50 8.72
CA GLU A 601 10.63 -28.26 8.69
C GLU A 601 11.36 -29.24 9.62
N ASN A 602 10.83 -29.47 10.82
CA ASN A 602 11.36 -30.44 11.77
C ASN A 602 11.19 -31.90 11.29
N LEU A 603 10.23 -32.20 10.43
CA LEU A 603 10.07 -33.52 9.80
C LEU A 603 11.06 -33.70 8.65
N VAL A 604 11.19 -32.71 7.75
CA VAL A 604 12.16 -32.71 6.64
C VAL A 604 13.57 -32.91 7.18
N LYS A 605 13.97 -32.14 8.20
CA LYS A 605 15.30 -32.29 8.83
C LYS A 605 15.56 -33.71 9.35
N LYS A 606 14.57 -34.36 9.99
CA LYS A 606 14.70 -35.75 10.47
C LYS A 606 14.85 -36.74 9.31
N LEU A 607 14.17 -36.50 8.19
CA LEU A 607 14.29 -37.32 6.97
C LEU A 607 15.66 -37.12 6.29
N GLU A 608 16.21 -35.90 6.32
CA GLU A 608 17.58 -35.62 5.87
C GLU A 608 18.63 -36.32 6.76
N GLU A 609 18.47 -36.26 8.07
CA GLU A 609 19.33 -36.97 9.04
C GLU A 609 19.26 -38.50 8.80
N GLN A 610 18.07 -39.08 8.62
CA GLN A 610 17.88 -40.49 8.29
C GLN A 610 18.50 -40.87 6.93
N LYS A 611 18.34 -40.04 5.91
CA LYS A 611 18.96 -40.23 4.59
C LYS A 611 20.49 -40.25 4.69
N VAL A 612 21.06 -39.30 5.42
CA VAL A 612 22.51 -39.18 5.60
C VAL A 612 23.09 -40.40 6.34
N GLU A 613 22.33 -41.03 7.24
CA GLU A 613 22.75 -42.27 7.89
C GLU A 613 22.54 -43.52 7.01
N ALA A 614 21.47 -43.57 6.22
CA ALA A 614 21.30 -44.60 5.19
C ALA A 614 22.44 -44.55 4.14
N ASP A 615 22.82 -43.35 3.70
CA ASP A 615 23.99 -43.11 2.83
C ASP A 615 25.31 -43.53 3.49
N ARG A 616 25.43 -43.48 4.83
CA ARG A 616 26.58 -44.05 5.55
C ARG A 616 26.55 -45.57 5.55
N HIS A 617 25.42 -46.19 5.89
CA HIS A 617 25.27 -47.65 5.87
C HIS A 617 25.56 -48.24 4.48
N LEU A 618 25.05 -47.61 3.41
CA LEU A 618 25.34 -48.04 2.03
C LEU A 618 26.83 -47.94 1.69
N LYS A 619 27.54 -46.90 2.15
CA LYS A 619 29.00 -46.77 1.95
C LYS A 619 29.79 -47.85 2.72
N VAL A 620 29.34 -48.24 3.90
CA VAL A 620 29.95 -49.34 4.69
C VAL A 620 29.72 -50.68 4.00
N LEU A 621 28.48 -51.00 3.60
CA LEU A 621 28.14 -52.24 2.91
C LEU A 621 28.86 -52.36 1.56
N ASN A 622 28.95 -51.28 0.77
CA ASN A 622 29.66 -51.28 -0.51
C ASN A 622 31.18 -51.49 -0.32
N ARG A 623 31.75 -50.95 0.77
CA ARG A 623 33.13 -51.28 1.16
C ARG A 623 33.29 -52.75 1.53
N GLN A 624 32.41 -53.32 2.37
CA GLN A 624 32.46 -54.74 2.73
C GLN A 624 32.39 -55.64 1.49
N ILE A 625 31.44 -55.38 0.58
CA ILE A 625 31.31 -56.09 -0.70
C ILE A 625 32.58 -55.96 -1.56
N LYS A 626 33.33 -54.85 -1.49
CA LYS A 626 34.62 -54.71 -2.18
C LYS A 626 35.70 -55.52 -1.49
N ASP A 627 35.81 -55.43 -0.17
CA ASP A 627 36.82 -56.12 0.63
C ASP A 627 36.64 -57.66 0.49
N GLU A 628 35.41 -58.17 0.53
CA GLU A 628 35.02 -59.56 0.20
C GLU A 628 35.40 -59.97 -1.24
N LYS A 629 35.18 -59.08 -2.23
CA LYS A 629 35.59 -59.34 -3.62
C LYS A 629 37.11 -59.35 -3.80
N ASP A 630 37.85 -58.59 -3.00
CA ASP A 630 39.32 -58.65 -2.96
C ASP A 630 39.79 -59.95 -2.29
N GLU A 631 39.13 -60.41 -1.22
CA GLU A 631 39.39 -61.69 -0.56
C GLU A 631 39.10 -62.89 -1.45
N TRP A 632 37.96 -62.92 -2.15
CA TRP A 632 37.64 -63.99 -3.11
C TRP A 632 38.69 -64.09 -4.24
N ARG A 633 39.22 -62.96 -4.71
CA ARG A 633 40.32 -62.94 -5.69
C ARG A 633 41.65 -63.45 -5.14
N ARG A 634 41.94 -63.23 -3.85
CA ARG A 634 43.10 -63.87 -3.16
C ARG A 634 42.89 -65.38 -3.09
N PHE A 635 41.74 -65.82 -2.55
CA PHE A 635 41.39 -67.23 -2.45
C PHE A 635 41.45 -67.97 -3.79
N GLN A 636 41.02 -67.34 -4.89
CA GLN A 636 41.15 -67.90 -6.24
C GLN A 636 42.63 -68.08 -6.66
N ALA A 637 43.51 -67.12 -6.36
CA ALA A 637 44.94 -67.21 -6.66
C ALA A 637 45.66 -68.23 -5.77
N ASP A 638 45.29 -68.29 -4.48
CA ASP A 638 45.79 -69.29 -3.53
C ASP A 638 45.38 -70.71 -3.96
N LEU A 639 44.12 -70.88 -4.40
CA LEU A 639 43.60 -72.15 -4.94
C LEU A 639 44.30 -72.53 -6.25
N GLN A 640 44.55 -71.59 -7.16
CA GLN A 640 45.36 -71.84 -8.36
C GLN A 640 46.78 -72.29 -8.01
N THR A 641 47.41 -71.64 -7.03
CA THR A 641 48.74 -72.01 -6.53
C THR A 641 48.73 -73.42 -5.92
N ALA A 642 47.73 -73.74 -5.10
CA ALA A 642 47.57 -75.09 -4.53
C ALA A 642 47.33 -76.16 -5.60
N VAL A 643 46.60 -75.85 -6.68
CA VAL A 643 46.40 -76.76 -7.83
C VAL A 643 47.68 -76.97 -8.63
N VAL A 644 48.54 -75.94 -8.78
CA VAL A 644 49.87 -76.10 -9.39
C VAL A 644 50.74 -77.01 -8.52
N VAL A 645 50.91 -76.67 -7.24
CA VAL A 645 51.71 -77.48 -6.28
C VAL A 645 51.22 -78.92 -6.18
N ALA A 646 49.91 -79.17 -6.19
CA ALA A 646 49.35 -80.53 -6.19
C ALA A 646 49.62 -81.31 -7.49
N ASN A 647 49.74 -80.62 -8.64
CA ASN A 647 50.17 -81.26 -9.89
C ASN A 647 51.68 -81.50 -9.92
N ASP A 648 52.49 -80.59 -9.38
CA ASP A 648 53.95 -80.74 -9.29
C ASP A 648 54.30 -81.95 -8.40
N ILE A 649 53.77 -82.01 -7.17
CA ILE A 649 53.93 -83.15 -6.25
C ILE A 649 53.48 -84.47 -6.89
N LYS A 650 52.39 -84.45 -7.68
CA LYS A 650 51.91 -85.61 -8.43
C LYS A 650 52.87 -86.02 -9.54
N VAL A 651 53.51 -85.08 -10.24
CA VAL A 651 54.51 -85.36 -11.28
C VAL A 651 55.81 -85.88 -10.66
N GLU A 652 56.25 -85.29 -9.55
CA GLU A 652 57.38 -85.74 -8.73
C GLU A 652 57.17 -87.17 -8.24
N ALA A 653 56.06 -87.45 -7.54
CA ALA A 653 55.74 -88.79 -7.04
C ALA A 653 55.60 -89.83 -8.17
N GLN A 654 55.06 -89.45 -9.33
CA GLN A 654 55.07 -90.32 -10.51
C GLN A 654 56.48 -90.57 -11.06
N GLN A 655 57.37 -89.58 -11.02
CA GLN A 655 58.75 -89.72 -11.48
C GLN A 655 59.61 -90.53 -10.50
N GLU A 656 59.39 -90.38 -9.20
CA GLU A 656 59.94 -91.25 -8.16
C GLU A 656 59.44 -92.70 -8.36
N LEU A 657 58.14 -92.91 -8.59
CA LEU A 657 57.60 -94.24 -8.88
C LEU A 657 58.25 -94.87 -10.12
N ARG A 658 58.43 -94.12 -11.22
CA ARG A 658 59.16 -94.59 -12.42
C ARG A 658 60.62 -94.91 -12.11
N ASN A 659 61.29 -94.10 -11.28
CA ASN A 659 62.67 -94.34 -10.85
C ASN A 659 62.79 -95.59 -9.98
N LEU A 660 61.87 -95.81 -9.04
CA LEU A 660 61.81 -97.00 -8.18
C LEU A 660 61.46 -98.25 -9.00
N GLN A 661 60.54 -98.17 -9.96
CA GLN A 661 60.26 -99.26 -10.90
C GLN A 661 61.47 -99.62 -11.76
N ARG A 662 62.20 -98.62 -12.26
CA ARG A 662 63.46 -98.82 -12.99
C ARG A 662 64.54 -99.45 -12.10
N GLN A 663 64.73 -98.96 -10.88
CA GLN A 663 65.67 -99.54 -9.92
C GLN A 663 65.29 -100.99 -9.57
N LEU A 664 64.00 -101.27 -9.37
CA LEU A 664 63.51 -102.63 -9.15
C LEU A 664 63.79 -103.54 -10.36
N GLN A 665 63.60 -103.06 -11.59
CA GLN A 665 63.97 -103.80 -12.79
C GLN A 665 65.50 -104.00 -12.89
N GLU A 666 66.31 -102.98 -12.60
CA GLU A 666 67.77 -103.10 -12.59
C GLU A 666 68.26 -104.12 -11.52
N GLU A 667 67.63 -104.18 -10.35
CA GLU A 667 67.94 -105.18 -9.32
C GLU A 667 67.37 -106.57 -9.66
N GLN A 668 66.23 -106.67 -10.35
CA GLN A 668 65.74 -107.94 -10.91
C GLN A 668 66.66 -108.45 -12.03
N ASP A 669 67.18 -107.57 -12.88
CA ASP A 669 68.18 -107.86 -13.91
C ASP A 669 69.53 -108.25 -13.31
N ARG A 670 69.91 -107.69 -12.15
CA ARG A 670 71.08 -108.15 -11.36
C ARG A 670 70.83 -109.50 -10.72
N ASN A 671 69.67 -109.71 -10.10
CA ASN A 671 69.31 -110.95 -9.42
C ASN A 671 69.17 -112.12 -10.41
N THR A 672 68.59 -111.91 -11.59
CA THR A 672 68.53 -112.92 -12.66
C THR A 672 69.91 -113.24 -13.23
N LYS A 673 70.80 -112.25 -13.40
CA LYS A 673 72.22 -112.51 -13.76
C LYS A 673 72.94 -113.31 -12.68
N LEU A 674 72.84 -112.91 -11.42
CA LEU A 674 73.43 -113.64 -10.29
C LEU A 674 72.83 -115.04 -10.13
N SER A 675 71.55 -115.22 -10.45
CA SER A 675 70.88 -116.53 -10.48
C SER A 675 71.41 -117.40 -11.62
N ALA A 676 71.62 -116.83 -12.81
CA ALA A 676 72.25 -117.53 -13.94
C ALA A 676 73.74 -117.87 -13.67
N ASP A 677 74.48 -116.99 -12.99
CA ASP A 677 75.85 -117.25 -12.54
C ASP A 677 75.87 -118.36 -11.46
N LEU A 678 74.89 -118.37 -10.55
CA LEU A 678 74.70 -119.43 -9.56
C LEU A 678 74.26 -120.75 -10.22
N GLU A 679 73.41 -120.73 -11.24
CA GLU A 679 73.05 -121.91 -12.04
C GLU A 679 74.24 -122.42 -12.84
N ALA A 680 75.12 -121.56 -13.36
CA ALA A 680 76.37 -121.97 -14.00
C ALA A 680 77.33 -122.62 -12.98
N LEU A 681 77.48 -122.03 -11.79
CA LEU A 681 78.27 -122.60 -10.69
C LEU A 681 77.66 -123.90 -10.13
N GLN A 682 76.33 -124.04 -10.15
CA GLN A 682 75.63 -125.28 -9.84
C GLN A 682 75.77 -126.31 -10.96
N GLY A 683 75.74 -125.93 -12.24
CA GLY A 683 76.01 -126.82 -13.36
C GLY A 683 77.43 -127.40 -13.34
N VAL A 684 78.42 -126.59 -12.94
CA VAL A 684 79.80 -127.04 -12.67
C VAL A 684 79.89 -127.97 -11.46
N ARG A 685 78.93 -127.92 -10.51
CA ARG A 685 78.87 -128.78 -9.32
C ARG A 685 78.00 -130.03 -9.50
N ALA A 686 76.96 -129.97 -10.33
CA ALA A 686 75.94 -131.00 -10.53
C ALA A 686 76.36 -132.13 -11.48
N GLY A 687 77.54 -132.03 -12.09
CA GLY A 687 78.17 -133.18 -12.75
C GLY A 687 78.61 -134.30 -11.79
N TRP A 688 78.68 -134.04 -10.48
CA TRP A 688 79.12 -135.00 -9.46
C TRP A 688 78.06 -135.15 -8.35
N SER A 689 77.73 -136.41 -8.02
CA SER A 689 76.81 -136.83 -6.94
C SER A 689 75.34 -136.41 -7.06
N ALA A 690 74.54 -137.25 -7.71
CA ALA A 690 73.13 -137.38 -7.37
C ALA A 690 72.94 -137.98 -5.96
N ARG A 691 71.92 -137.53 -5.22
CA ARG A 691 71.08 -138.40 -4.37
C ARG A 691 69.81 -137.71 -3.85
N HIS A 692 68.71 -138.41 -4.10
CA HIS A 692 67.35 -138.30 -3.59
C HIS A 692 67.08 -137.68 -2.21
N ASP A 693 66.01 -136.88 -2.18
CA ASP A 693 64.89 -136.92 -1.21
C ASP A 693 65.05 -136.25 0.17
N GLY A 694 63.92 -135.89 0.83
CA GLY A 694 63.89 -135.51 2.26
C GLY A 694 63.36 -134.12 2.67
N THR A 695 62.12 -133.78 2.31
CA THR A 695 61.09 -133.11 3.19
C THR A 695 61.38 -131.89 4.11
N ASN A 696 60.39 -130.99 4.16
CA ASN A 696 59.70 -130.45 5.37
C ASN A 696 59.94 -128.99 5.86
N SER A 697 58.88 -128.45 6.53
CA SER A 697 58.80 -127.24 7.40
C SER A 697 58.97 -125.82 6.82
N CYS A 698 58.40 -124.75 7.39
CA CYS A 698 57.14 -124.53 8.17
C CYS A 698 56.98 -123.02 8.53
N TYR A 699 55.75 -122.56 8.83
CA TYR A 699 55.40 -121.18 9.29
C TYR A 699 55.72 -120.04 8.27
N ALA A 700 55.24 -118.79 8.38
CA ALA A 700 54.56 -118.04 9.45
C ALA A 700 53.41 -117.13 8.89
N PRO A 701 52.59 -116.43 9.73
CA PRO A 701 51.25 -115.94 9.34
C PRO A 701 51.06 -114.40 9.35
N SER A 702 49.79 -113.99 9.13
CA SER A 702 49.15 -112.73 9.59
C SER A 702 49.41 -111.43 8.83
N ALA A 703 48.53 -110.41 8.86
CA ALA A 703 47.07 -110.35 9.13
C ALA A 703 46.51 -108.94 8.82
N SER A 704 45.20 -108.76 8.99
CA SER A 704 44.52 -107.48 9.30
C SER A 704 44.55 -106.38 8.23
N GLU A 705 43.69 -106.59 7.24
CA GLU A 705 42.99 -105.53 6.50
C GLU A 705 42.20 -104.57 7.43
N LYS A 706 41.92 -103.35 6.93
CA LYS A 706 41.13 -102.25 7.52
C LYS A 706 41.81 -101.34 8.56
N ILE A 707 41.75 -100.03 8.27
CA ILE A 707 41.11 -99.00 9.11
C ILE A 707 40.54 -97.92 8.16
N ALA A 708 39.68 -97.03 8.66
CA ALA A 708 38.97 -95.99 7.91
C ALA A 708 39.84 -94.76 7.60
#